data_AF-A0A0K9P4N7-F1
#
_entry.id   AF-A0A0K9P4N7-F1
#
_cell.length_a   1.000
_cell.length_b   1.000
_cell.length_c   1.000
_cell.angle_alpha   90.00
_cell.angle_beta   90.00
_cell.angle_gamma   90.00
#
_symmetry.space_group_name_H-M   'P 1'
#
loop_
_entity.id
_entity.type
_entity.pdbx_description
1 polymer ?
#
loop_
_entity_poly.entity_id
_entity_poly.type
_entity_poly.pdbx_seq_one_letter_code
_entity_poly.pdbx_strand_id
1 'polypeptide(L)'
;VPNSVIAIVSSILSKGEDDTTQLYALRTIENICSQGGDWASRFTNQNMIANLCYIYKAIGKQESMRLTAGSCLVRLARFSPSCIPSIFDKFTFKDTASSIVKGSSRERQICLNLLCLGMLGSQSIMNFSRHLNSLAEEKQLIPSLLSLIEQGSEVLRAKTPIFIALLCKNSRRWLSHFFCNAKLLSAIDRLAKEKDPFIQHSIETFVELVSTTVPGVIETVRNDVQQMMLSKRHGRISASPSPSRGNSRTTVHLFPVILHLLGSPSFKKKMVTGQVLSHLANVIKLIESPFQGRDDFQMTLLQILESISEDPCLVLVDPKSFSTHFLPSLAVLYRGNKDGDARFLCLKIIFDVMVIFFNDIIPDGLLKDEDAIINDLKSVSDIHFLPLYPFFIDDEDPIPMYAQKLLVMLIEFNYVKVSDILNLKTVSQCFDFLLGDLSTANVNNVKLCLALASAPEMESKILSQLKVVRKIGNLLEFVTTKEMEDFLDPTLSLCKAFILHNVGADNGARYSKEPSLLIDTTMDMHIVIDRQNRVKDISDFSSSTGVFLELIENTNKLVSDLASECVVLLFKAAPRESTMGLLTNLSKLSSIFQSLHIDKFSSNLVLLRLLYSLVISCRQYLSRGMILSISVTDVRRIEAIVSSLKTSNTSSIAKAASLLSLELQRLPRAN
;
A
#
# COMPACT_ATOMS: atom_id res chain seq x y z
N VAL A 1 -22.45 -13.54 -60.95
CA VAL A 1 -22.38 -12.27 -61.70
C VAL A 1 -21.16 -12.32 -62.63
N PRO A 2 -21.33 -12.15 -63.95
CA PRO A 2 -20.22 -12.11 -64.91
C PRO A 2 -19.30 -10.90 -64.69
N ASN A 3 -18.00 -11.01 -65.00
CA ASN A 3 -17.03 -9.92 -64.89
C ASN A 3 -17.39 -8.70 -65.77
N SER A 4 -18.10 -8.93 -66.89
CA SER A 4 -18.61 -7.86 -67.75
C SER A 4 -19.58 -6.93 -67.02
N VAL A 5 -20.43 -7.47 -66.14
CA VAL A 5 -21.38 -6.67 -65.34
C VAL A 5 -20.64 -5.83 -64.30
N ILE A 6 -19.58 -6.36 -63.68
CA ILE A 6 -18.73 -5.63 -62.74
C ILE A 6 -17.99 -4.49 -63.46
N ALA A 7 -17.50 -4.75 -64.67
CA ALA A 7 -16.85 -3.75 -65.51
C ALA A 7 -17.82 -2.62 -65.91
N ILE A 8 -19.05 -2.95 -66.28
CA ILE A 8 -20.10 -1.96 -66.59
C ILE A 8 -20.44 -1.11 -65.36
N VAL A 9 -20.60 -1.73 -64.19
CA VAL A 9 -20.84 -0.97 -62.95
C VAL A 9 -19.65 -0.07 -62.61
N SER A 10 -18.42 -0.49 -62.91
CA SER A 10 -17.22 0.34 -62.77
C SER A 10 -17.13 1.48 -63.77
N SER A 11 -17.60 1.30 -65.01
CA SER A 11 -17.58 2.35 -66.04
C SER A 11 -18.62 3.43 -65.76
N ILE A 12 -19.77 3.05 -65.18
CA ILE A 12 -20.80 4.00 -64.75
C ILE A 12 -20.27 5.00 -63.70
N LEU A 13 -19.25 4.63 -62.92
CA LEU A 13 -18.62 5.53 -61.96
C LEU A 13 -17.57 6.47 -62.58
N SER A 14 -17.33 6.41 -63.90
CA SER A 14 -16.31 7.20 -64.56
C SER A 14 -16.63 8.70 -64.57
N LYS A 15 -15.60 9.53 -64.71
CA LYS A 15 -15.75 10.98 -64.77
C LYS A 15 -16.55 11.38 -66.03
N GLY A 16 -17.63 12.12 -65.84
CA GLY A 16 -18.48 12.65 -66.94
C GLY A 16 -19.86 12.02 -67.00
N GLU A 17 -20.11 10.94 -66.25
CA GLU A 17 -21.42 10.30 -66.13
C GLU A 17 -22.40 11.11 -65.26
N ASP A 18 -23.70 10.89 -65.51
CA ASP A 18 -24.80 11.53 -64.80
C ASP A 18 -24.81 11.21 -63.28
N ASP A 19 -25.03 12.24 -62.45
CA ASP A 19 -25.00 12.16 -60.99
C ASP A 19 -25.99 11.13 -60.43
N THR A 20 -27.18 11.05 -61.03
CA THR A 20 -28.24 10.14 -60.59
C THR A 20 -27.83 8.68 -60.86
N THR A 21 -27.32 8.43 -62.07
CA THR A 21 -26.84 7.13 -62.51
C THR A 21 -25.67 6.66 -61.65
N GLN A 22 -24.70 7.55 -61.39
CA GLN A 22 -23.58 7.26 -60.50
C GLN A 22 -24.05 6.97 -59.06
N LEU A 23 -25.03 7.70 -58.53
CA LEU A 23 -25.56 7.47 -57.18
C LEU A 23 -26.21 6.07 -57.05
N TYR A 24 -26.97 5.62 -58.05
CA TYR A 24 -27.54 4.26 -58.07
C TYR A 24 -26.44 3.18 -58.14
N ALA A 25 -25.41 3.39 -58.96
CA ALA A 25 -24.26 2.49 -59.02
C ALA A 25 -23.52 2.43 -57.67
N LEU A 26 -23.30 3.58 -57.03
CA LEU A 26 -22.68 3.67 -55.71
C LEU A 26 -23.48 2.92 -54.64
N ARG A 27 -24.80 3.11 -54.56
CA ARG A 27 -25.67 2.39 -53.61
C ARG A 27 -25.68 0.88 -53.86
N THR A 28 -25.66 0.48 -55.13
CA THR A 28 -25.55 -0.94 -55.52
C THR A 28 -24.25 -1.55 -55.02
N ILE A 29 -23.12 -0.87 -55.26
CA ILE A 29 -21.80 -1.30 -54.77
C ILE A 29 -21.78 -1.31 -53.24
N GLU A 30 -22.33 -0.29 -52.59
CA GLU A 30 -22.37 -0.19 -51.12
C GLU A 30 -23.09 -1.39 -50.50
N ASN A 31 -24.23 -1.77 -51.07
CA ASN A 31 -25.03 -2.91 -50.62
C ASN A 31 -24.27 -4.22 -50.82
N ILE A 32 -23.67 -4.44 -51.99
CA ILE A 32 -22.86 -5.62 -52.28
C ILE A 32 -21.68 -5.72 -51.29
N CYS A 33 -20.95 -4.61 -51.10
CA CYS A 33 -19.82 -4.55 -50.19
C CYS A 33 -20.22 -4.70 -48.72
N SER A 34 -21.50 -4.49 -48.37
CA SER A 34 -22.00 -4.71 -47.01
C SER A 34 -22.20 -6.19 -46.68
N GLN A 35 -22.41 -7.04 -47.70
CA GLN A 35 -22.50 -8.50 -47.52
C GLN A 35 -21.12 -9.16 -47.35
N GLY A 36 -20.05 -8.52 -47.84
CA GLY A 36 -18.68 -8.99 -47.67
C GLY A 36 -18.29 -10.22 -48.50
N GLY A 37 -17.17 -10.83 -48.14
CA GLY A 37 -16.65 -12.05 -48.77
C GLY A 37 -16.15 -11.87 -50.20
N ASP A 38 -16.18 -12.96 -50.98
CA ASP A 38 -15.69 -13.03 -52.37
C ASP A 38 -16.38 -12.04 -53.32
N TRP A 39 -17.56 -11.56 -52.97
CA TRP A 39 -18.27 -10.56 -53.77
C TRP A 39 -17.60 -9.19 -53.68
N ALA A 40 -17.19 -8.76 -52.49
CA ALA A 40 -16.52 -7.48 -52.29
C ALA A 40 -15.13 -7.47 -52.97
N SER A 41 -14.39 -8.58 -52.92
CA SER A 41 -13.06 -8.69 -53.54
C SER A 41 -13.09 -8.59 -55.07
N ARG A 42 -14.18 -8.98 -55.73
CA ARG A 42 -14.33 -8.82 -57.18
C ARG A 42 -14.44 -7.36 -57.64
N PHE A 43 -14.75 -6.43 -56.72
CA PHE A 43 -14.86 -4.99 -56.98
C PHE A 43 -13.57 -4.21 -56.68
N THR A 44 -12.43 -4.88 -56.44
CA THR A 44 -11.16 -4.21 -56.07
C THR A 44 -10.26 -3.86 -57.24
N ASN A 45 -10.81 -3.68 -58.45
CA ASN A 45 -10.05 -3.26 -59.61
C ASN A 45 -9.51 -1.83 -59.42
N GLN A 46 -8.29 -1.54 -59.91
CA GLN A 46 -7.67 -0.22 -59.82
C GLN A 46 -8.56 0.89 -60.39
N ASN A 47 -9.27 0.65 -61.49
CA ASN A 47 -10.21 1.61 -62.08
C ASN A 47 -11.40 1.91 -61.16
N MET A 48 -11.92 0.89 -60.47
CA MET A 48 -13.01 1.04 -59.51
C MET A 48 -12.57 1.90 -58.32
N ILE A 49 -11.41 1.57 -57.74
CA ILE A 49 -10.84 2.34 -56.63
C ILE A 49 -10.57 3.79 -57.05
N ALA A 50 -9.97 4.01 -58.23
CA ALA A 50 -9.69 5.36 -58.75
C ALA A 50 -10.97 6.19 -58.95
N ASN A 51 -12.02 5.60 -59.52
CA ASN A 51 -13.31 6.28 -59.72
C ASN A 51 -14.00 6.62 -58.40
N LEU A 52 -14.00 5.70 -57.42
CA LEU A 52 -14.52 5.95 -56.08
C LEU A 52 -13.73 7.05 -55.35
N CYS A 53 -12.39 7.05 -55.48
CA CYS A 53 -11.54 8.10 -54.94
C CYS A 53 -11.88 9.47 -55.55
N TYR A 54 -12.09 9.51 -56.87
CA TYR A 54 -12.46 10.73 -57.59
C TYR A 54 -13.80 11.28 -57.09
N ILE A 55 -14.85 10.45 -57.03
CA ILE A 55 -16.18 10.87 -56.60
C ILE A 55 -16.14 11.38 -55.15
N TYR A 56 -15.43 10.70 -54.25
CA TYR A 56 -15.34 11.14 -52.84
C TYR A 56 -14.70 12.52 -52.68
N LYS A 57 -13.70 12.86 -53.52
CA LYS A 57 -13.02 14.18 -53.53
C LYS A 57 -13.75 15.27 -54.32
N ALA A 58 -14.75 14.93 -55.12
CA ALA A 58 -15.34 15.87 -56.08
C ALA A 58 -16.16 16.96 -55.37
N ILE A 59 -15.61 18.17 -55.24
CA ILE A 59 -16.24 19.33 -54.57
C ILE A 59 -17.61 19.67 -55.17
N GLY A 60 -17.79 19.48 -56.47
CA GLY A 60 -19.05 19.77 -57.18
C GLY A 60 -20.13 18.69 -57.08
N LYS A 61 -19.87 17.55 -56.43
CA LYS A 61 -20.86 16.48 -56.24
C LYS A 61 -21.60 16.66 -54.92
N GLN A 62 -22.85 16.20 -54.85
CA GLN A 62 -23.63 16.22 -53.61
C GLN A 62 -22.90 15.48 -52.47
N GLU A 63 -22.98 16.02 -51.25
CA GLU A 63 -22.30 15.44 -50.08
C GLU A 63 -22.73 13.98 -49.83
N SER A 64 -24.03 13.68 -49.94
CA SER A 64 -24.57 12.33 -49.78
C SER A 64 -23.88 11.32 -50.70
N MET A 65 -23.65 11.70 -51.96
CA MET A 65 -22.99 10.89 -52.97
C MET A 65 -21.50 10.70 -52.67
N ARG A 66 -20.80 11.77 -52.28
CA ARG A 66 -19.40 11.71 -51.85
C ARG A 66 -19.24 10.75 -50.67
N LEU A 67 -20.08 10.88 -49.65
CA LEU A 67 -20.03 10.05 -48.45
C LEU A 67 -20.38 8.58 -48.73
N THR A 68 -21.31 8.30 -49.65
CA THR A 68 -21.54 6.93 -50.12
C THR A 68 -20.29 6.35 -50.79
N ALA A 69 -19.62 7.11 -51.67
CA ALA A 69 -18.37 6.66 -52.30
C ALA A 69 -17.27 6.36 -51.26
N GLY A 70 -17.10 7.24 -50.26
CA GLY A 70 -16.19 6.99 -49.13
C GLY A 70 -16.57 5.74 -48.32
N SER A 71 -17.86 5.52 -48.10
CA SER A 71 -18.35 4.32 -47.39
C SER A 71 -18.13 3.02 -48.19
N CYS A 72 -18.19 3.08 -49.53
CA CYS A 72 -17.79 1.96 -50.39
C CYS A 72 -16.29 1.67 -50.28
N LEU A 73 -15.44 2.71 -50.32
CA LEU A 73 -13.99 2.57 -50.16
C LEU A 73 -13.61 1.86 -48.85
N VAL A 74 -14.24 2.25 -47.73
CA VAL A 74 -14.02 1.60 -46.42
C VAL A 74 -14.38 0.12 -46.44
N ARG A 75 -15.54 -0.24 -47.01
CA ARG A 75 -15.97 -1.64 -47.05
C ARG A 75 -15.09 -2.49 -47.96
N LEU A 76 -14.71 -1.96 -49.13
CA LEU A 76 -13.76 -2.62 -50.03
C LEU A 76 -12.41 -2.84 -49.35
N ALA A 77 -11.86 -1.81 -48.69
CA ALA A 77 -10.60 -1.90 -47.96
C ALA A 77 -10.65 -2.92 -46.81
N ARG A 78 -11.81 -3.05 -46.13
CA ARG A 78 -12.01 -4.03 -45.06
C ARG A 78 -11.92 -5.46 -45.55
N PHE A 79 -12.57 -5.78 -46.67
CA PHE A 79 -12.59 -7.15 -47.22
C PHE A 79 -11.41 -7.45 -48.15
N SER A 80 -10.67 -6.44 -48.58
CA SER A 80 -9.53 -6.60 -49.48
C SER A 80 -8.41 -5.62 -49.14
N PRO A 81 -7.58 -5.95 -48.14
CA PRO A 81 -6.50 -5.08 -47.65
C PRO A 81 -5.46 -4.69 -48.72
N SER A 82 -5.37 -5.43 -49.83
CA SER A 82 -4.49 -5.13 -50.96
C SER A 82 -4.81 -3.80 -51.65
N CYS A 83 -6.04 -3.26 -51.53
CA CYS A 83 -6.39 -1.97 -52.13
C CYS A 83 -6.04 -0.76 -51.26
N ILE A 84 -5.66 -0.98 -49.99
CA ILE A 84 -5.34 0.08 -49.03
C ILE A 84 -4.22 1.02 -49.55
N PRO A 85 -3.08 0.52 -50.08
CA PRO A 85 -2.04 1.40 -50.63
C PRO A 85 -2.56 2.27 -51.76
N SER A 86 -3.35 1.71 -52.69
CA SER A 86 -3.92 2.46 -53.82
C SER A 86 -4.90 3.54 -53.39
N ILE A 87 -5.61 3.34 -52.28
CA ILE A 87 -6.46 4.38 -51.67
C ILE A 87 -5.57 5.48 -51.10
N PHE A 88 -4.53 5.14 -50.33
CA PHE A 88 -3.65 6.13 -49.70
C PHE A 88 -2.70 6.86 -50.68
N ASP A 89 -2.48 6.32 -51.88
CA ASP A 89 -1.85 7.05 -52.99
C ASP A 89 -2.72 8.23 -53.46
N LYS A 90 -4.05 8.10 -53.33
CA LYS A 90 -5.01 9.15 -53.68
C LYS A 90 -5.39 10.02 -52.49
N PHE A 91 -5.42 9.48 -51.28
CA PHE A 91 -5.75 10.19 -50.04
C PHE A 91 -4.57 10.14 -49.09
N THR A 92 -3.88 11.27 -48.87
CA THR A 92 -2.78 11.23 -47.90
C THR A 92 -3.33 11.01 -46.48
N PHE A 93 -2.50 10.46 -45.59
CA PHE A 93 -2.84 10.33 -44.17
C PHE A 93 -3.18 11.70 -43.56
N LYS A 94 -2.46 12.75 -43.97
CA LYS A 94 -2.69 14.13 -43.56
C LYS A 94 -4.05 14.67 -44.01
N ASP A 95 -4.40 14.49 -45.29
CA ASP A 95 -5.71 14.91 -45.81
C ASP A 95 -6.84 14.21 -45.06
N THR A 96 -6.69 12.89 -44.87
CA THR A 96 -7.70 12.06 -44.19
C THR A 96 -7.86 12.48 -42.72
N ALA A 97 -6.76 12.83 -42.04
CA ALA A 97 -6.81 13.35 -40.67
C ALA A 97 -7.45 14.75 -40.60
N SER A 98 -7.21 15.60 -41.61
CA SER A 98 -7.84 16.93 -41.67
C SER A 98 -9.36 16.84 -41.79
N SER A 99 -9.87 15.83 -42.50
CA SER A 99 -11.30 15.53 -42.58
C SER A 99 -11.89 14.99 -41.27
N ILE A 100 -11.08 14.37 -40.39
CA ILE A 100 -11.54 14.01 -39.03
C ILE A 100 -11.78 15.28 -38.20
N VAL A 101 -10.92 16.29 -38.34
CA VAL A 101 -11.04 17.56 -37.62
C VAL A 101 -12.28 18.33 -38.11
N LYS A 102 -12.41 18.54 -39.42
CA LYS A 102 -13.37 19.49 -40.01
C LYS A 102 -14.65 18.87 -40.60
N GLY A 103 -14.66 17.57 -40.87
CA GLY A 103 -15.71 16.91 -41.64
C GLY A 103 -17.03 16.70 -40.87
N SER A 104 -18.07 16.30 -41.59
CA SER A 104 -19.35 15.91 -40.99
C SER A 104 -19.24 14.58 -40.23
N SER A 105 -20.18 14.25 -39.33
CA SER A 105 -20.12 13.01 -38.51
C SER A 105 -19.86 11.74 -39.34
N ARG A 106 -20.55 11.62 -40.50
CA ARG A 106 -20.37 10.49 -41.42
C ARG A 106 -19.02 10.53 -42.15
N GLU A 107 -18.53 11.72 -42.52
CA GLU A 107 -17.19 11.88 -43.10
C GLU A 107 -16.10 11.48 -42.12
N ARG A 108 -16.19 11.96 -40.86
CA ARG A 108 -15.29 11.59 -39.78
C ARG A 108 -15.23 10.09 -39.57
N GLN A 109 -16.38 9.41 -39.60
CA GLN A 109 -16.44 7.95 -39.48
C GLN A 109 -15.74 7.24 -40.64
N ILE A 110 -15.92 7.72 -41.88
CA ILE A 110 -15.26 7.16 -43.07
C ILE A 110 -13.74 7.31 -42.93
N CYS A 111 -13.27 8.53 -42.66
CA CYS A 111 -11.85 8.82 -42.51
C CYS A 111 -11.21 8.03 -41.37
N LEU A 112 -11.88 7.91 -40.23
CA LEU A 112 -11.43 7.13 -39.08
C LEU A 112 -11.27 5.65 -39.44
N ASN A 113 -12.24 5.05 -40.15
CA ASN A 113 -12.14 3.66 -40.58
C ASN A 113 -11.01 3.47 -41.60
N LEU A 114 -10.83 4.38 -42.57
CA LEU A 114 -9.74 4.31 -43.53
C LEU A 114 -8.38 4.37 -42.83
N LEU A 115 -8.19 5.29 -41.88
CA LEU A 115 -6.96 5.36 -41.10
C LEU A 115 -6.75 4.11 -40.26
N CYS A 116 -7.77 3.59 -39.56
CA CYS A 116 -7.66 2.33 -38.83
C CYS A 116 -7.23 1.16 -39.72
N LEU A 117 -7.85 1.02 -40.90
CA LEU A 117 -7.47 0.00 -41.88
C LEU A 117 -6.03 0.21 -42.38
N GLY A 118 -5.62 1.45 -42.63
CA GLY A 118 -4.25 1.81 -42.97
C GLY A 118 -3.24 1.44 -41.87
N MET A 119 -3.60 1.61 -40.60
CA MET A 119 -2.76 1.22 -39.46
C MET A 119 -2.63 -0.30 -39.30
N LEU A 120 -3.70 -1.04 -39.60
CA LEU A 120 -3.70 -2.51 -39.58
C LEU A 120 -2.90 -3.08 -40.77
N GLY A 121 -2.98 -2.43 -41.94
CA GLY A 121 -2.23 -2.75 -43.15
C GLY A 121 -0.83 -2.13 -43.21
N SER A 122 -0.20 -1.79 -42.09
CA SER A 122 1.06 -1.04 -42.07
C SER A 122 2.20 -1.69 -42.87
N GLN A 123 2.19 -3.03 -42.98
CA GLN A 123 3.18 -3.79 -43.75
C GLN A 123 3.05 -3.62 -45.27
N SER A 124 1.88 -3.27 -45.79
CA SER A 124 1.65 -3.10 -47.23
C SER A 124 1.87 -1.67 -47.73
N ILE A 125 2.03 -0.70 -46.82
CA ILE A 125 2.21 0.72 -47.15
C ILE A 125 3.70 1.07 -47.12
N MET A 126 4.26 1.46 -48.27
CA MET A 126 5.63 1.97 -48.35
C MET A 126 5.78 3.28 -47.57
N ASN A 127 6.94 3.48 -46.92
CA ASN A 127 7.25 4.69 -46.15
C ASN A 127 6.23 5.01 -45.02
N PHE A 128 5.58 3.99 -44.45
CA PHE A 128 4.57 4.14 -43.40
C PHE A 128 5.00 5.04 -42.23
N SER A 129 6.27 4.98 -41.80
CA SER A 129 6.81 5.86 -40.75
C SER A 129 6.73 7.35 -41.10
N ARG A 130 6.92 7.73 -42.37
CA ARG A 130 6.78 9.12 -42.85
C ARG A 130 5.32 9.55 -42.82
N HIS A 131 4.40 8.66 -43.21
CA HIS A 131 2.96 8.93 -43.12
C HIS A 131 2.51 9.13 -41.67
N LEU A 132 2.98 8.31 -40.74
CA LEU A 132 2.75 8.53 -39.32
C LEU A 132 3.31 9.90 -38.90
N ASN A 133 4.53 10.26 -39.30
CA ASN A 133 5.12 11.56 -38.96
C ASN A 133 4.24 12.73 -39.39
N SER A 134 3.66 12.66 -40.59
CA SER A 134 2.74 13.70 -41.07
C SER A 134 1.48 13.84 -40.21
N LEU A 135 1.00 12.78 -39.57
CA LEU A 135 -0.11 12.86 -38.62
C LEU A 135 0.26 13.60 -37.34
N ALA A 136 1.51 13.43 -36.87
CA ALA A 136 1.99 14.10 -35.65
C ALA A 136 2.14 15.62 -35.84
N GLU A 137 2.25 16.09 -37.08
CA GLU A 137 2.29 17.51 -37.41
C GLU A 137 0.90 18.19 -37.33
N GLU A 138 -0.19 17.42 -37.36
CA GLU A 138 -1.56 17.93 -37.33
C GLU A 138 -1.99 18.29 -35.90
N LYS A 139 -1.73 19.53 -35.49
CA LYS A 139 -1.94 20.03 -34.11
C LYS A 139 -3.36 19.86 -33.59
N GLN A 140 -4.36 19.92 -34.47
CA GLN A 140 -5.78 19.80 -34.08
C GLN A 140 -6.26 18.35 -34.01
N LEU A 141 -5.43 17.37 -34.38
CA LEU A 141 -5.84 15.96 -34.37
C LEU A 141 -6.15 15.47 -32.95
N ILE A 142 -5.25 15.66 -31.98
CA ILE A 142 -5.46 15.18 -30.60
C ILE A 142 -6.70 15.84 -29.94
N PRO A 143 -6.87 17.18 -29.96
CA PRO A 143 -8.09 17.81 -29.45
C PRO A 143 -9.36 17.30 -30.13
N SER A 144 -9.32 17.07 -31.43
CA SER A 144 -10.47 16.58 -32.19
C SER A 144 -10.83 15.14 -31.81
N LEU A 145 -9.85 14.26 -31.67
CA LEU A 145 -10.08 12.88 -31.22
C LEU A 145 -10.65 12.85 -29.79
N LEU A 146 -10.16 13.71 -28.90
CA LEU A 146 -10.73 13.84 -27.56
C LEU A 146 -12.19 14.31 -27.62
N SER A 147 -12.48 15.36 -28.39
CA SER A 147 -13.86 15.85 -28.59
C SER A 147 -14.78 14.77 -29.15
N LEU A 148 -14.29 13.90 -30.03
CA LEU A 148 -15.07 12.77 -30.55
C LEU A 148 -15.40 11.71 -29.49
N ILE A 149 -14.52 11.47 -28.52
CA ILE A 149 -14.79 10.56 -27.40
C ILE A 149 -15.85 11.16 -26.47
N GLU A 150 -15.77 12.48 -26.22
CA GLU A 150 -16.65 13.16 -25.28
C GLU A 150 -18.03 13.47 -25.84
N GLN A 151 -18.12 13.90 -27.10
CA GLN A 151 -19.33 14.50 -27.69
C GLN A 151 -19.71 13.87 -29.05
N GLY A 152 -18.98 12.86 -29.54
CA GLY A 152 -19.27 12.21 -30.81
C GLY A 152 -20.57 11.40 -30.81
N SER A 153 -20.98 10.90 -31.98
CA SER A 153 -22.01 9.85 -32.04
C SER A 153 -21.52 8.57 -31.38
N GLU A 154 -22.42 7.70 -30.94
CA GLU A 154 -22.09 6.39 -30.33
C GLU A 154 -21.02 5.62 -31.13
N VAL A 155 -21.17 5.58 -32.45
CA VAL A 155 -20.22 4.93 -33.36
C VAL A 155 -18.84 5.59 -33.37
N LEU A 156 -18.78 6.92 -33.35
CA LEU A 156 -17.51 7.65 -33.31
C LEU A 156 -16.84 7.53 -31.93
N ARG A 157 -17.62 7.58 -30.85
CA ARG A 157 -17.14 7.41 -29.47
C ARG A 157 -16.51 6.04 -29.25
N ALA A 158 -17.10 5.00 -29.83
CA ALA A 158 -16.56 3.64 -29.79
C ALA A 158 -15.30 3.45 -30.67
N LYS A 159 -15.30 3.99 -31.89
CA LYS A 159 -14.20 3.76 -32.85
C LYS A 159 -12.97 4.63 -32.60
N THR A 160 -13.14 5.81 -32.02
CA THR A 160 -12.03 6.76 -31.81
C THR A 160 -10.95 6.20 -30.87
N PRO A 161 -11.28 5.57 -29.72
CA PRO A 161 -10.29 4.87 -28.90
C PRO A 161 -9.50 3.82 -29.68
N ILE A 162 -10.15 2.99 -30.50
CA ILE A 162 -9.45 1.99 -31.33
C ILE A 162 -8.40 2.62 -32.24
N PHE A 163 -8.72 3.76 -32.87
CA PHE A 163 -7.74 4.49 -33.68
C PHE A 163 -6.56 4.99 -32.84
N ILE A 164 -6.81 5.55 -31.66
CA ILE A 164 -5.76 5.97 -30.72
C ILE A 164 -4.86 4.80 -30.34
N ALA A 165 -5.43 3.64 -30.00
CA ALA A 165 -4.63 2.46 -29.67
C ALA A 165 -3.78 1.97 -30.85
N LEU A 166 -4.31 2.00 -32.07
CA LEU A 166 -3.55 1.66 -33.28
C LEU A 166 -2.41 2.64 -33.56
N LEU A 167 -2.59 3.94 -33.28
CA LEU A 167 -1.51 4.93 -33.33
C LEU A 167 -0.39 4.59 -32.34
N CYS A 168 -0.75 4.28 -31.09
CA CYS A 168 0.19 3.90 -30.04
C CYS A 168 0.96 2.61 -30.38
N LYS A 169 0.28 1.60 -30.92
CA LYS A 169 0.89 0.33 -31.35
C LYS A 169 1.92 0.51 -32.46
N ASN A 170 1.61 1.37 -33.44
CA ASN A 170 2.49 1.59 -34.59
C ASN A 170 3.61 2.61 -34.33
N SER A 171 3.43 3.52 -33.36
CA SER A 171 4.47 4.48 -32.99
C SER A 171 4.36 4.94 -31.55
N ARG A 172 5.36 4.58 -30.75
CA ARG A 172 5.39 4.81 -29.30
C ARG A 172 5.38 6.27 -28.88
N ARG A 173 5.79 7.20 -29.74
CA ARG A 173 5.74 8.64 -29.44
C ARG A 173 4.32 9.12 -29.10
N TRP A 174 3.30 8.47 -29.67
CA TRP A 174 1.90 8.80 -29.41
C TRP A 174 1.48 8.51 -27.97
N LEU A 175 2.15 7.56 -27.30
CA LEU A 175 1.87 7.22 -25.91
C LEU A 175 2.00 8.45 -25.01
N SER A 176 3.11 9.19 -25.10
CA SER A 176 3.31 10.40 -24.30
C SER A 176 2.27 11.49 -24.60
N HIS A 177 1.94 11.70 -25.87
CA HIS A 177 0.97 12.71 -26.29
C HIS A 177 -0.45 12.45 -25.76
N PHE A 178 -0.83 11.18 -25.64
CA PHE A 178 -2.18 10.78 -25.22
C PHE A 178 -2.28 10.57 -23.71
N PHE A 179 -1.30 9.91 -23.09
CA PHE A 179 -1.42 9.43 -21.71
C PHE A 179 -0.76 10.32 -20.67
N CYS A 180 0.14 11.24 -21.06
CA CYS A 180 0.55 12.33 -20.17
C CYS A 180 -0.50 13.46 -20.11
N ASN A 181 -1.59 13.37 -20.88
CA ASN A 181 -2.71 14.29 -20.83
C ASN A 181 -3.86 13.67 -20.02
N ALA A 182 -4.08 14.16 -18.81
CA ALA A 182 -5.10 13.66 -17.88
C ALA A 182 -6.53 13.64 -18.45
N LYS A 183 -6.85 14.48 -19.46
CA LYS A 183 -8.19 14.55 -20.04
C LYS A 183 -8.59 13.28 -20.79
N LEU A 184 -7.66 12.60 -21.47
CA LEU A 184 -8.00 11.40 -22.24
C LEU A 184 -8.40 10.26 -21.32
N LEU A 185 -7.59 9.98 -20.29
CA LEU A 185 -7.87 8.90 -19.33
C LEU A 185 -9.21 9.13 -18.64
N SER A 186 -9.48 10.35 -18.17
CA SER A 186 -10.77 10.72 -17.60
C SER A 186 -11.95 10.50 -18.56
N ALA A 187 -11.79 10.85 -19.84
CA ALA A 187 -12.81 10.62 -20.85
C ALA A 187 -13.05 9.11 -21.12
N ILE A 188 -11.98 8.31 -21.13
CA ILE A 188 -12.07 6.85 -21.30
C ILE A 188 -12.72 6.20 -20.07
N ASP A 189 -12.34 6.57 -18.85
CA ASP A 189 -12.92 6.01 -17.61
C ASP A 189 -14.42 6.36 -17.51
N ARG A 190 -14.83 7.53 -18.00
CA ARG A 190 -16.25 7.89 -18.11
C ARG A 190 -16.96 7.05 -19.16
N LEU A 191 -16.35 6.86 -20.33
CA LEU A 191 -16.91 6.05 -21.42
C LEU A 191 -17.02 4.57 -21.03
N ALA A 192 -16.08 4.05 -20.25
CA ALA A 192 -16.07 2.68 -19.75
C ALA A 192 -17.25 2.34 -18.81
N LYS A 193 -17.87 3.37 -18.20
CA LYS A 193 -19.03 3.20 -17.30
C LYS A 193 -20.36 3.09 -18.05
N GLU A 194 -20.36 3.33 -19.36
CA GLU A 194 -21.58 3.20 -20.17
C GLU A 194 -21.97 1.73 -20.33
N LYS A 195 -23.29 1.48 -20.39
CA LYS A 195 -23.87 0.13 -20.48
C LYS A 195 -24.01 -0.39 -21.91
N ASP A 196 -23.67 0.43 -22.90
CA ASP A 196 -23.80 0.04 -24.29
C ASP A 196 -22.77 -1.07 -24.65
N PRO A 197 -23.21 -2.24 -25.14
CA PRO A 197 -22.30 -3.36 -25.43
C PRO A 197 -21.25 -3.04 -26.48
N PHE A 198 -21.58 -2.20 -27.46
CA PHE A 198 -20.67 -1.87 -28.56
C PHE A 198 -19.54 -0.93 -28.08
N ILE A 199 -19.87 0.05 -27.23
CA ILE A 199 -18.90 0.91 -26.56
C ILE A 199 -18.04 0.10 -25.60
N GLN A 200 -18.63 -0.76 -24.77
CA GLN A 200 -17.88 -1.60 -23.81
C GLN A 200 -16.83 -2.46 -24.52
N HIS A 201 -17.24 -3.20 -25.55
CA HIS A 201 -16.32 -4.02 -26.32
C HIS A 201 -15.19 -3.20 -26.97
N SER A 202 -15.51 -1.99 -27.43
CA SER A 202 -14.52 -1.08 -28.01
C SER A 202 -13.52 -0.56 -26.97
N ILE A 203 -13.97 -0.25 -25.76
CA ILE A 203 -13.11 0.15 -24.64
C ILE A 203 -12.24 -1.01 -24.17
N GLU A 204 -12.78 -2.23 -24.03
CA GLU A 204 -12.01 -3.42 -23.68
C GLU A 204 -10.89 -3.68 -24.70
N THR A 205 -11.22 -3.62 -25.99
CA THR A 205 -10.24 -3.77 -27.08
C THR A 205 -9.19 -2.65 -27.05
N PHE A 206 -9.60 -1.42 -26.76
CA PHE A 206 -8.69 -0.28 -26.61
C PHE A 206 -7.70 -0.51 -25.46
N VAL A 207 -8.20 -0.87 -24.27
CA VAL A 207 -7.40 -1.13 -23.08
C VAL A 207 -6.43 -2.28 -23.33
N GLU A 208 -6.90 -3.38 -23.92
CA GLU A 208 -6.06 -4.52 -24.27
C GLU A 208 -4.94 -4.12 -25.22
N LEU A 209 -5.26 -3.44 -26.32
CA LEU A 209 -4.30 -3.08 -27.35
C LEU A 209 -3.21 -2.14 -26.81
N VAL A 210 -3.58 -1.14 -26.00
CA VAL A 210 -2.60 -0.24 -25.36
C VAL A 210 -1.77 -0.99 -24.32
N SER A 211 -2.39 -1.87 -23.51
CA SER A 211 -1.68 -2.67 -22.50
C SER A 211 -0.59 -3.55 -23.11
N THR A 212 -0.82 -4.12 -24.31
CA THR A 212 0.22 -4.90 -25.02
C THR A 212 1.46 -4.11 -25.40
N THR A 213 1.40 -2.77 -25.43
CA THR A 213 2.57 -1.93 -25.75
C THR A 213 3.49 -1.69 -24.56
N VAL A 214 2.98 -1.83 -23.33
CA VAL A 214 3.67 -1.46 -22.09
C VAL A 214 4.95 -2.26 -21.84
N PRO A 215 4.97 -3.61 -21.98
CA PRO A 215 6.21 -4.39 -21.82
C PRO A 215 7.33 -3.89 -22.73
N GLY A 216 7.01 -3.54 -23.98
CA GLY A 216 7.97 -3.04 -24.97
C GLY A 216 8.47 -1.63 -24.67
N VAL A 217 7.66 -0.80 -24.02
CA VAL A 217 8.08 0.54 -23.52
C VAL A 217 9.10 0.38 -22.40
N ILE A 218 8.79 -0.41 -21.38
CA ILE A 218 9.69 -0.65 -20.23
C ILE A 218 11.03 -1.18 -20.73
N GLU A 219 10.99 -2.15 -21.62
CA GLU A 219 12.19 -2.80 -22.17
C GLU A 219 13.09 -1.82 -22.95
N THR A 220 12.51 -0.87 -23.68
CA THR A 220 13.31 0.14 -24.40
C THR A 220 13.87 1.21 -23.49
N VAL A 221 13.08 1.64 -22.50
CA VAL A 221 13.58 2.54 -21.45
C VAL A 221 14.73 1.88 -20.69
N ARG A 222 14.61 0.58 -20.35
CA ARG A 222 15.65 -0.22 -19.73
C ARG A 222 16.94 -0.23 -20.54
N ASN A 223 16.84 -0.50 -21.85
CA ASN A 223 17.99 -0.54 -22.76
C ASN A 223 18.65 0.85 -22.92
N ASP A 224 17.87 1.92 -22.98
CA ASP A 224 18.40 3.28 -23.03
C ASP A 224 19.16 3.64 -21.74
N VAL A 225 18.60 3.29 -20.56
CA VAL A 225 19.27 3.49 -19.27
C VAL A 225 20.59 2.70 -19.20
N GLN A 226 20.60 1.45 -19.65
CA GLN A 226 21.83 0.64 -19.75
C GLN A 226 22.89 1.30 -20.65
N GLN A 227 22.50 1.85 -21.80
CA GLN A 227 23.43 2.55 -22.68
C GLN A 227 24.01 3.83 -22.06
N MET A 228 23.19 4.58 -21.31
CA MET A 228 23.66 5.76 -20.58
C MET A 228 24.72 5.41 -19.52
N MET A 229 24.57 4.25 -18.87
CA MET A 229 25.55 3.75 -17.90
C MET A 229 26.87 3.32 -18.55
N LEU A 230 26.81 2.64 -19.70
CA LEU A 230 28.00 2.17 -20.43
C LEU A 230 28.81 3.30 -21.06
N SER A 231 28.15 4.40 -21.43
CA SER A 231 28.79 5.59 -22.00
C SER A 231 29.76 6.28 -21.02
N LYS A 232 29.61 6.06 -19.71
CA LYS A 232 30.56 6.53 -18.67
C LYS A 232 31.84 5.69 -18.56
N ARG A 233 31.86 4.43 -19.05
CA ARG A 233 33.05 3.55 -18.95
C ARG A 233 34.09 3.80 -20.05
N HIS A 234 33.72 4.46 -21.15
CA HIS A 234 34.68 4.86 -22.19
C HIS A 234 35.04 6.35 -22.06
N GLY A 235 35.81 6.65 -21.01
CA GLY A 235 36.60 7.88 -20.99
C GLY A 235 37.69 7.80 -22.07
N ARG A 236 37.66 8.75 -23.01
CA ARG A 236 38.82 9.22 -23.81
C ARG A 236 39.75 8.14 -24.39
N ILE A 237 39.39 7.46 -25.48
CA ILE A 237 40.29 7.10 -26.61
C ILE A 237 39.38 6.62 -27.74
N SER A 238 39.05 7.52 -28.67
CA SER A 238 38.78 7.29 -30.10
C SER A 238 38.07 8.52 -30.64
N ALA A 239 38.89 9.51 -30.98
CA ALA A 239 38.45 10.58 -31.87
C ALA A 239 38.14 9.96 -33.24
N SER A 240 36.85 9.93 -33.60
CA SER A 240 36.43 9.96 -35.00
C SER A 240 35.44 11.11 -35.15
N PRO A 241 35.72 12.12 -36.00
CA PRO A 241 34.88 13.28 -36.15
C PRO A 241 33.76 12.98 -37.16
N SER A 242 32.59 12.57 -36.69
CA SER A 242 31.35 12.71 -37.46
C SER A 242 30.54 13.90 -36.92
N PRO A 243 30.24 14.92 -37.75
CA PRO A 243 29.44 16.05 -37.33
C PRO A 243 27.96 15.71 -37.53
N SER A 244 27.36 15.02 -36.56
CA SER A 244 25.91 14.99 -36.40
C SER A 244 25.55 15.33 -34.96
N ARG A 245 25.50 16.64 -34.67
CA ARG A 245 24.78 17.17 -33.51
C ARG A 245 23.29 16.82 -33.67
N GLY A 246 22.74 16.14 -32.67
CA GLY A 246 21.28 16.03 -32.50
C GLY A 246 20.88 14.87 -31.60
N ASN A 247 20.71 15.15 -30.30
CA ASN A 247 20.02 14.35 -29.27
C ASN A 247 19.97 12.83 -29.48
N SER A 248 20.68 12.04 -28.66
CA SER A 248 20.14 10.70 -28.37
C SER A 248 18.76 10.95 -27.78
N ARG A 249 17.69 10.65 -28.53
CA ARG A 249 16.32 10.81 -28.04
C ARG A 249 16.10 9.72 -27.02
N THR A 250 16.51 9.97 -25.78
CA THR A 250 16.27 9.08 -24.66
C THR A 250 14.76 8.84 -24.57
N THR A 251 14.34 7.59 -24.58
CA THR A 251 12.91 7.21 -24.47
C THR A 251 12.41 7.24 -23.03
N VAL A 252 13.24 7.70 -22.09
CA VAL A 252 12.91 7.88 -20.67
C VAL A 252 11.65 8.72 -20.46
N HIS A 253 11.37 9.70 -21.33
CA HIS A 253 10.14 10.49 -21.31
C HIS A 253 8.84 9.67 -21.51
N LEU A 254 8.94 8.41 -21.96
CA LEU A 254 7.81 7.49 -22.07
C LEU A 254 7.49 6.80 -20.74
N PHE A 255 8.39 6.82 -19.77
CA PHE A 255 8.22 6.10 -18.52
C PHE A 255 7.03 6.61 -17.66
N PRO A 256 6.78 7.93 -17.55
CA PRO A 256 5.59 8.45 -16.87
C PRO A 256 4.26 7.98 -17.47
N VAL A 257 4.23 7.51 -18.73
CA VAL A 257 3.01 6.93 -19.33
C VAL A 257 2.53 5.72 -18.52
N ILE A 258 3.45 4.91 -18.01
CA ILE A 258 3.13 3.73 -17.20
C ILE A 258 2.43 4.16 -15.90
N LEU A 259 2.97 5.19 -15.23
CA LEU A 259 2.37 5.77 -14.03
C LEU A 259 0.96 6.29 -14.30
N HIS A 260 0.76 7.04 -15.38
CA HIS A 260 -0.56 7.56 -15.72
C HIS A 260 -1.56 6.46 -16.07
N LEU A 261 -1.14 5.40 -16.76
CA LEU A 261 -2.00 4.24 -17.04
C LEU A 261 -2.39 3.51 -15.75
N LEU A 262 -1.49 3.35 -14.78
CA LEU A 262 -1.82 2.77 -13.46
C LEU A 262 -2.83 3.60 -12.68
N GLY A 263 -2.81 4.93 -12.86
CA GLY A 263 -3.79 5.83 -12.26
C GLY A 263 -5.21 5.70 -12.84
N SER A 264 -5.40 5.02 -13.98
CA SER A 264 -6.73 4.77 -14.55
C SER A 264 -7.29 3.42 -14.09
N PRO A 265 -8.51 3.39 -13.51
CA PRO A 265 -9.15 2.14 -13.08
C PRO A 265 -9.40 1.17 -14.23
N SER A 266 -9.62 1.65 -15.46
CA SER A 266 -9.79 0.80 -16.63
C SER A 266 -8.51 0.05 -17.02
N PHE A 267 -7.33 0.63 -16.76
CA PHE A 267 -6.04 0.06 -17.15
C PHE A 267 -5.36 -0.72 -16.04
N LYS A 268 -5.45 -0.27 -14.78
CA LYS A 268 -4.66 -0.74 -13.63
C LYS A 268 -4.53 -2.28 -13.58
N LYS A 269 -5.64 -3.01 -13.60
CA LYS A 269 -5.65 -4.48 -13.50
C LYS A 269 -5.24 -5.23 -14.78
N LYS A 270 -5.48 -4.64 -15.96
CA LYS A 270 -5.16 -5.29 -17.24
C LYS A 270 -3.69 -5.13 -17.63
N MET A 271 -3.07 -4.03 -17.19
CA MET A 271 -1.71 -3.67 -17.55
C MET A 271 -0.66 -4.46 -16.77
N VAL A 272 -0.88 -4.68 -15.47
CA VAL A 272 0.07 -5.39 -14.61
C VAL A 272 -0.01 -6.88 -14.87
N THR A 273 1.03 -7.39 -15.53
CA THR A 273 1.20 -8.81 -15.88
C THR A 273 2.55 -9.28 -15.36
N GLY A 274 2.76 -10.59 -15.22
CA GLY A 274 4.07 -11.13 -14.82
C GLY A 274 5.23 -10.66 -15.70
N GLN A 275 5.00 -10.46 -17.00
CA GLN A 275 6.02 -9.88 -17.91
C GLN A 275 6.36 -8.43 -17.55
N VAL A 276 5.36 -7.60 -17.23
CA VAL A 276 5.58 -6.22 -16.80
C VAL A 276 6.34 -6.17 -15.48
N LEU A 277 5.95 -6.99 -14.50
CA LEU A 277 6.63 -7.09 -13.21
C LEU A 277 8.08 -7.56 -13.37
N SER A 278 8.33 -8.58 -14.20
CA SER A 278 9.69 -9.03 -14.52
C SER A 278 10.55 -7.92 -15.16
N HIS A 279 9.99 -7.16 -16.11
CA HIS A 279 10.72 -6.03 -16.71
C HIS A 279 10.98 -4.91 -15.68
N LEU A 280 10.03 -4.59 -14.81
CA LEU A 280 10.21 -3.63 -13.72
C LEU A 280 11.25 -4.10 -12.70
N ALA A 281 11.30 -5.40 -12.37
CA ALA A 281 12.31 -5.99 -11.51
C ALA A 281 13.73 -5.81 -12.07
N ASN A 282 13.88 -5.94 -13.39
CA ASN A 282 15.15 -5.66 -14.06
C ASN A 282 15.51 -4.16 -14.03
N VAL A 283 14.51 -3.27 -14.16
CA VAL A 283 14.70 -1.82 -14.09
C VAL A 283 15.09 -1.37 -12.68
N ILE A 284 14.42 -1.87 -11.62
CA ILE A 284 14.78 -1.51 -10.24
C ILE A 284 16.21 -1.96 -9.92
N LYS A 285 16.61 -3.14 -10.40
CA LYS A 285 17.98 -3.63 -10.23
C LYS A 285 19.02 -2.74 -10.90
N LEU A 286 18.70 -2.23 -12.10
CA LEU A 286 19.59 -1.32 -12.83
C LEU A 286 19.83 0.00 -12.11
N ILE A 287 18.79 0.57 -11.50
CA ILE A 287 18.88 1.86 -10.84
C ILE A 287 19.57 1.79 -9.46
N GLU A 288 19.94 0.61 -8.95
CA GLU A 288 20.83 0.52 -7.78
C GLU A 288 22.17 1.21 -8.06
N SER A 289 22.61 1.27 -9.32
CA SER A 289 23.84 1.92 -9.74
C SER A 289 23.62 3.38 -10.19
N PRO A 290 24.55 4.31 -9.90
CA PRO A 290 24.40 5.72 -10.22
C PRO A 290 24.58 6.06 -11.71
N PHE A 291 23.70 6.88 -12.27
CA PHE A 291 23.81 7.46 -13.63
C PHE A 291 23.20 8.87 -13.70
N GLN A 292 23.41 9.58 -14.82
CA GLN A 292 22.90 10.95 -14.98
C GLN A 292 21.39 10.94 -15.19
N GLY A 293 20.64 11.75 -14.42
CA GLY A 293 19.18 11.77 -14.47
C GLY A 293 18.51 10.59 -13.75
N ARG A 294 19.27 9.87 -12.91
CA ARG A 294 18.77 8.73 -12.13
C ARG A 294 17.67 9.14 -11.15
N ASP A 295 17.82 10.26 -10.45
CA ASP A 295 16.96 10.58 -9.32
C ASP A 295 15.51 10.86 -9.78
N ASP A 296 15.31 11.65 -10.84
CA ASP A 296 13.99 11.89 -11.45
C ASP A 296 13.35 10.58 -11.97
N PHE A 297 14.17 9.73 -12.60
CA PHE A 297 13.72 8.43 -13.11
C PHE A 297 13.33 7.48 -11.98
N GLN A 298 14.12 7.45 -10.92
CA GLN A 298 13.89 6.64 -9.73
C GLN A 298 12.58 7.04 -9.06
N MET A 299 12.30 8.34 -8.89
CA MET A 299 11.03 8.80 -8.31
C MET A 299 9.82 8.29 -9.09
N THR A 300 9.88 8.37 -10.42
CA THR A 300 8.80 7.83 -11.27
C THR A 300 8.66 6.31 -11.09
N LEU A 301 9.77 5.57 -10.97
CA LEU A 301 9.72 4.12 -10.75
C LEU A 301 9.12 3.77 -9.38
N LEU A 302 9.50 4.50 -8.32
CA LEU A 302 8.97 4.30 -6.99
C LEU A 302 7.46 4.57 -6.96
N GLN A 303 6.98 5.63 -7.61
CA GLN A 303 5.53 5.91 -7.74
C GLN A 303 4.78 4.82 -8.52
N ILE A 304 5.40 4.23 -9.55
CA ILE A 304 4.83 3.08 -10.26
C ILE A 304 4.68 1.88 -9.31
N LEU A 305 5.72 1.58 -8.52
CA LEU A 305 5.71 0.46 -7.59
C LEU A 305 4.76 0.69 -6.42
N GLU A 306 4.67 1.92 -5.92
CA GLU A 306 3.67 2.36 -4.92
C GLU A 306 2.25 2.10 -5.43
N SER A 307 1.93 2.52 -6.66
CA SER A 307 0.59 2.31 -7.23
C SER A 307 0.25 0.81 -7.40
N ILE A 308 1.26 -0.03 -7.61
CA ILE A 308 1.12 -1.49 -7.67
C ILE A 308 0.93 -2.08 -6.27
N SER A 309 1.70 -1.64 -5.28
CA SER A 309 1.61 -2.14 -3.89
C SER A 309 0.34 -1.72 -3.15
N GLU A 310 -0.40 -0.73 -3.65
CA GLU A 310 -1.71 -0.34 -3.11
C GLU A 310 -2.83 -1.37 -3.35
N ASP A 311 -2.70 -2.29 -4.31
CA ASP A 311 -3.74 -3.27 -4.67
C ASP A 311 -3.21 -4.70 -4.51
N PRO A 312 -3.67 -5.47 -3.49
CA PRO A 312 -3.23 -6.84 -3.24
C PRO A 312 -3.35 -7.77 -4.45
N CYS A 313 -4.36 -7.56 -5.31
CA CYS A 313 -4.53 -8.35 -6.53
C CYS A 313 -3.36 -8.22 -7.50
N LEU A 314 -2.64 -7.09 -7.49
CA LEU A 314 -1.51 -6.85 -8.40
C LEU A 314 -0.22 -7.46 -7.88
N VAL A 315 -0.02 -7.48 -6.55
CA VAL A 315 1.10 -8.18 -5.91
C VAL A 315 0.96 -9.70 -6.11
N LEU A 316 -0.28 -10.21 -6.06
CA LEU A 316 -0.62 -11.61 -6.32
C LEU A 316 -0.32 -12.09 -7.75
N VAL A 317 -0.09 -11.19 -8.72
CA VAL A 317 0.24 -11.58 -10.10
C VAL A 317 1.61 -12.27 -10.18
N ASP A 318 2.59 -11.81 -9.40
CA ASP A 318 3.92 -12.43 -9.31
C ASP A 318 4.58 -12.20 -7.93
N PRO A 319 4.10 -12.91 -6.89
CA PRO A 319 4.58 -12.75 -5.51
C PRO A 319 6.08 -13.04 -5.38
N LYS A 320 6.59 -13.99 -6.17
CA LYS A 320 8.01 -14.39 -6.13
C LYS A 320 8.91 -13.26 -6.57
N SER A 321 8.54 -12.48 -7.59
CA SER A 321 9.33 -11.30 -7.98
C SER A 321 9.40 -10.25 -6.87
N PHE A 322 8.34 -10.08 -6.06
CA PHE A 322 8.36 -9.18 -4.92
C PHE A 322 9.32 -9.64 -3.82
N SER A 323 9.24 -10.91 -3.41
CA SER A 323 10.10 -11.46 -2.38
C SER A 323 11.59 -11.49 -2.78
N THR A 324 11.88 -11.82 -4.04
CA THR A 324 13.27 -12.05 -4.50
C THR A 324 13.97 -10.85 -5.15
N HIS A 325 13.22 -9.92 -5.76
CA HIS A 325 13.82 -8.82 -6.52
C HIS A 325 13.44 -7.45 -5.98
N PHE A 326 12.14 -7.16 -5.83
CA PHE A 326 11.70 -5.80 -5.46
C PHE A 326 12.10 -5.43 -4.03
N LEU A 327 11.75 -6.24 -3.03
CA LEU A 327 12.05 -5.93 -1.62
C LEU A 327 13.56 -5.78 -1.35
N PRO A 328 14.44 -6.70 -1.82
CA PRO A 328 15.88 -6.51 -1.71
C PRO A 328 16.40 -5.24 -2.38
N SER A 329 15.92 -4.93 -3.60
CA SER A 329 16.39 -3.77 -4.36
C SER A 329 15.93 -2.45 -3.72
N LEU A 330 14.73 -2.40 -3.15
CA LEU A 330 14.22 -1.23 -2.41
C LEU A 330 15.08 -0.91 -1.18
N ALA A 331 15.55 -1.94 -0.46
CA ALA A 331 16.46 -1.75 0.67
C ALA A 331 17.82 -1.19 0.23
N VAL A 332 18.37 -1.69 -0.90
CA VAL A 332 19.60 -1.16 -1.49
C VAL A 332 19.42 0.31 -1.92
N LEU A 333 18.28 0.62 -2.54
CA LEU A 333 17.96 1.98 -2.98
C LEU A 333 17.79 2.94 -1.80
N TYR A 334 17.10 2.54 -0.73
CA TYR A 334 16.97 3.33 0.48
C TYR A 334 18.35 3.76 1.00
N ARG A 335 19.28 2.80 1.16
CA ARG A 335 20.62 3.04 1.68
C ARG A 335 21.46 3.98 0.81
N GLY A 336 21.29 3.89 -0.52
CA GLY A 336 22.05 4.66 -1.48
C GLY A 336 21.51 6.07 -1.74
N ASN A 337 20.36 6.44 -1.16
CA ASN A 337 19.65 7.66 -1.53
C ASN A 337 19.79 8.79 -0.51
N LYS A 338 19.86 10.02 -1.03
CA LYS A 338 19.94 11.26 -0.25
C LYS A 338 18.62 12.01 -0.17
N ASP A 339 17.70 11.74 -1.10
CA ASP A 339 16.38 12.35 -1.13
C ASP A 339 15.45 11.69 -0.11
N GLY A 340 14.85 12.49 0.77
CA GLY A 340 13.97 12.02 1.86
C GLY A 340 12.68 11.39 1.34
N ASP A 341 12.03 12.00 0.35
CA ASP A 341 10.80 11.48 -0.25
C ASP A 341 11.02 10.11 -0.90
N ALA A 342 12.12 9.96 -1.64
CA ALA A 342 12.50 8.69 -2.24
C ALA A 342 12.81 7.61 -1.19
N ARG A 343 13.52 7.96 -0.11
CA ARG A 343 13.77 7.04 1.01
C ARG A 343 12.46 6.60 1.66
N PHE A 344 11.55 7.54 1.92
CA PHE A 344 10.25 7.24 2.46
C PHE A 344 9.45 6.31 1.54
N LEU A 345 9.38 6.58 0.23
CA LEU A 345 8.70 5.70 -0.72
C LEU A 345 9.30 4.28 -0.73
N CYS A 346 10.63 4.14 -0.67
CA CYS A 346 11.25 2.82 -0.59
C CYS A 346 10.76 2.02 0.63
N LEU A 347 10.75 2.63 1.82
CA LEU A 347 10.28 1.97 3.03
C LEU A 347 8.76 1.74 3.01
N LYS A 348 7.98 2.70 2.50
CA LYS A 348 6.52 2.57 2.37
C LYS A 348 6.16 1.38 1.49
N ILE A 349 6.79 1.23 0.32
CA ILE A 349 6.52 0.09 -0.58
C ILE A 349 6.93 -1.24 0.10
N ILE A 350 8.07 -1.29 0.79
CA ILE A 350 8.46 -2.48 1.57
C ILE A 350 7.39 -2.81 2.60
N PHE A 351 6.91 -1.81 3.35
CA PHE A 351 5.87 -1.98 4.36
C PHE A 351 4.56 -2.48 3.74
N ASP A 352 4.04 -1.81 2.71
CA ASP A 352 2.76 -2.14 2.07
C ASP A 352 2.79 -3.56 1.48
N VAL A 353 3.89 -3.95 0.83
CA VAL A 353 4.06 -5.31 0.29
C VAL A 353 4.14 -6.35 1.41
N MET A 354 4.87 -6.08 2.50
CA MET A 354 4.95 -7.01 3.64
C MET A 354 3.59 -7.18 4.34
N VAL A 355 2.82 -6.10 4.49
CA VAL A 355 1.44 -6.13 5.01
C VAL A 355 0.58 -7.06 4.17
N ILE A 356 0.62 -6.91 2.85
CA ILE A 356 -0.14 -7.76 1.92
C ILE A 356 0.27 -9.23 2.06
N PHE A 357 1.57 -9.53 2.16
CA PHE A 357 2.02 -10.91 2.39
C PHE A 357 1.45 -11.51 3.67
N PHE A 358 1.53 -10.79 4.79
CA PHE A 358 1.14 -11.31 6.10
C PHE A 358 -0.36 -11.34 6.36
N ASN A 359 -1.12 -10.39 5.80
CA ASN A 359 -2.55 -10.28 6.06
C ASN A 359 -3.42 -10.92 4.97
N ASP A 360 -3.00 -10.86 3.70
CA ASP A 360 -3.85 -11.28 2.58
C ASP A 360 -3.33 -12.58 1.94
N ILE A 361 -2.04 -12.70 1.68
CA ILE A 361 -1.52 -13.79 0.83
C ILE A 361 -1.30 -15.09 1.60
N ILE A 362 -0.57 -15.03 2.73
CA ILE A 362 -0.20 -16.21 3.52
C ILE A 362 -1.42 -16.82 4.22
N PRO A 363 -2.28 -16.04 4.93
CA PRO A 363 -3.43 -16.62 5.63
C PRO A 363 -4.44 -17.31 4.70
N ASP A 364 -4.63 -16.79 3.49
CA ASP A 364 -5.61 -17.33 2.52
C ASP A 364 -5.08 -18.56 1.75
N GLY A 365 -3.83 -18.98 1.96
CA GLY A 365 -3.24 -20.16 1.32
C GLY A 365 -3.21 -20.08 -0.21
N LEU A 366 -3.10 -18.86 -0.76
CA LEU A 366 -3.20 -18.60 -2.20
C LEU A 366 -1.94 -19.01 -3.00
N LEU A 367 -0.88 -19.46 -2.31
CA LEU A 367 0.44 -19.69 -2.90
C LEU A 367 0.73 -21.19 -3.11
N LYS A 368 1.30 -21.53 -4.27
CA LYS A 368 1.80 -22.89 -4.55
C LYS A 368 3.18 -23.17 -3.96
N ASP A 369 4.01 -22.13 -3.85
CA ASP A 369 5.41 -22.18 -3.36
C ASP A 369 5.57 -21.37 -2.06
N GLU A 370 4.61 -21.53 -1.14
CA GLU A 370 4.51 -20.74 0.09
C GLU A 370 5.80 -20.79 0.93
N ASP A 371 6.35 -21.99 1.17
CA ASP A 371 7.58 -22.16 1.97
C ASP A 371 8.78 -21.40 1.39
N ALA A 372 8.92 -21.38 0.06
CA ALA A 372 10.00 -20.67 -0.60
C ALA A 372 9.85 -19.15 -0.44
N ILE A 373 8.62 -18.64 -0.51
CA ILE A 373 8.33 -17.21 -0.31
C ILE A 373 8.55 -16.83 1.16
N ILE A 374 8.09 -17.64 2.11
CA ILE A 374 8.33 -17.42 3.55
C ILE A 374 9.84 -17.32 3.83
N ASN A 375 10.63 -18.23 3.24
CA ASN A 375 12.09 -18.20 3.41
C ASN A 375 12.73 -16.96 2.77
N ASP A 376 12.26 -16.52 1.60
CA ASP A 376 12.72 -15.26 1.01
C ASP A 376 12.39 -14.06 1.91
N LEU A 377 11.17 -13.98 2.45
CA LEU A 377 10.74 -12.87 3.31
C LEU A 377 11.52 -12.83 4.62
N LYS A 378 11.86 -13.99 5.20
CA LYS A 378 12.81 -14.09 6.32
C LYS A 378 14.19 -13.55 5.91
N SER A 379 14.70 -13.99 4.76
CA SER A 379 15.95 -13.47 4.22
C SER A 379 15.92 -11.95 3.97
N VAL A 380 14.81 -11.39 3.51
CA VAL A 380 14.63 -9.94 3.36
C VAL A 380 14.68 -9.25 4.72
N SER A 381 14.01 -9.82 5.72
CA SER A 381 14.00 -9.28 7.09
C SER A 381 15.41 -9.25 7.68
N ASP A 382 16.14 -10.36 7.57
CA ASP A 382 17.45 -10.54 8.19
C ASP A 382 18.58 -9.80 7.46
N ILE A 383 18.61 -9.88 6.12
CA ILE A 383 19.75 -9.38 5.32
C ILE A 383 19.54 -7.91 4.91
N HIS A 384 18.29 -7.48 4.74
CA HIS A 384 17.98 -6.18 4.16
C HIS A 384 17.35 -5.21 5.16
N PHE A 385 16.34 -5.64 5.94
CA PHE A 385 15.62 -4.74 6.84
C PHE A 385 16.39 -4.48 8.15
N LEU A 386 16.78 -5.52 8.90
CA LEU A 386 17.43 -5.36 10.21
C LEU A 386 18.74 -4.54 10.16
N PRO A 387 19.63 -4.72 9.17
CA PRO A 387 20.85 -3.90 9.07
C PRO A 387 20.57 -2.42 8.80
N LEU A 388 19.40 -2.10 8.21
CA LEU A 388 18.97 -0.73 7.96
C LEU A 388 18.21 -0.11 9.12
N TYR A 389 17.74 -0.91 10.09
CA TYR A 389 16.91 -0.43 11.20
C TYR A 389 17.49 0.76 11.97
N PRO A 390 18.77 0.77 12.36
CA PRO A 390 19.36 1.93 13.04
C PRO A 390 19.30 3.21 12.20
N PHE A 391 19.39 3.10 10.86
CA PHE A 391 19.28 4.24 9.96
C PHE A 391 17.84 4.72 9.82
N PHE A 392 16.85 3.81 9.83
CA PHE A 392 15.44 4.21 9.77
C PHE A 392 15.01 5.04 10.98
N ILE A 393 15.50 4.69 12.17
CA ILE A 393 15.12 5.38 13.41
C ILE A 393 15.79 6.74 13.54
N ASP A 394 17.01 6.88 12.98
CA ASP A 394 17.75 8.15 12.97
C ASP A 394 17.37 9.05 11.77
N ASP A 395 16.39 8.67 10.93
CA ASP A 395 15.93 9.43 9.75
C ASP A 395 14.79 10.41 10.07
N GLU A 396 14.40 11.21 9.08
CA GLU A 396 13.33 12.21 9.19
C GLU A 396 11.93 11.57 9.21
N ASP A 397 10.98 12.22 9.90
CA ASP A 397 9.57 11.81 9.89
C ASP A 397 9.02 11.79 8.45
N PRO A 398 8.20 10.78 8.07
CA PRO A 398 7.58 9.75 8.92
C PRO A 398 8.31 8.39 8.92
N ILE A 399 9.57 8.31 8.49
CA ILE A 399 10.32 7.05 8.30
C ILE A 399 10.44 6.23 9.61
N PRO A 400 10.84 6.81 10.76
CA PRO A 400 10.97 6.04 12.01
C PRO A 400 9.68 5.31 12.40
N MET A 401 8.53 5.97 12.25
CA MET A 401 7.23 5.39 12.57
C MET A 401 6.91 4.17 11.69
N TYR A 402 7.17 4.23 10.38
CA TYR A 402 6.93 3.11 9.47
C TYR A 402 7.87 1.94 9.77
N ALA A 403 9.13 2.21 10.07
CA ALA A 403 10.09 1.16 10.41
C ALA A 403 9.74 0.46 11.72
N GLN A 404 9.29 1.20 12.74
CA GLN A 404 8.82 0.63 14.00
C GLN A 404 7.59 -0.26 13.79
N LYS A 405 6.60 0.20 13.04
CA LYS A 405 5.42 -0.60 12.66
C LYS A 405 5.81 -1.90 11.97
N LEU A 406 6.72 -1.82 11.00
CA LEU A 406 7.20 -3.00 10.28
C LEU A 406 7.95 -3.97 11.20
N LEU A 407 8.82 -3.47 12.09
CA LEU A 407 9.55 -4.33 13.02
C LEU A 407 8.61 -5.08 13.98
N VAL A 408 7.61 -4.40 14.54
CA VAL A 408 6.61 -5.03 15.40
C VAL A 408 5.91 -6.17 14.66
N MET A 409 5.47 -5.92 13.43
CA MET A 409 4.83 -6.92 12.58
C MET A 409 5.75 -8.11 12.31
N LEU A 410 7.02 -7.87 11.96
CA LEU A 410 7.98 -8.94 11.72
C LEU A 410 8.24 -9.80 12.96
N ILE A 411 8.19 -9.22 14.16
CA ILE A 411 8.28 -9.95 15.43
C ILE A 411 7.00 -10.77 15.67
N GLU A 412 5.83 -10.17 15.51
CA GLU A 412 4.53 -10.83 15.71
C GLU A 412 4.36 -12.06 14.80
N PHE A 413 4.81 -11.97 13.55
CA PHE A 413 4.76 -13.07 12.57
C PHE A 413 5.99 -14.01 12.62
N ASN A 414 6.91 -13.86 13.57
CA ASN A 414 8.12 -14.68 13.73
C ASN A 414 9.11 -14.67 12.54
N TYR A 415 9.20 -13.54 11.84
CA TYR A 415 10.20 -13.29 10.80
C TYR A 415 11.48 -12.66 11.34
N VAL A 416 11.39 -11.97 12.48
CA VAL A 416 12.52 -11.44 13.25
C VAL A 416 12.37 -11.93 14.68
N LYS A 417 13.46 -12.40 15.30
CA LYS A 417 13.44 -12.73 16.72
C LYS A 417 13.88 -11.52 17.53
N VAL A 418 13.35 -11.42 18.75
CA VAL A 418 13.80 -10.37 19.67
C VAL A 418 15.32 -10.47 19.91
N SER A 419 15.89 -11.68 19.94
CA SER A 419 17.34 -11.90 20.04
C SER A 419 18.18 -11.14 19.01
N ASP A 420 17.62 -10.88 17.83
CA ASP A 420 18.33 -10.26 16.71
C ASP A 420 18.45 -8.73 16.89
N ILE A 421 17.67 -8.16 17.81
CA ILE A 421 17.61 -6.72 18.10
C ILE A 421 18.07 -6.34 19.52
N LEU A 422 18.61 -7.29 20.30
CA LEU A 422 19.08 -7.10 21.69
C LEU A 422 20.38 -6.29 21.84
N ASN A 423 20.72 -5.43 20.87
CA ASN A 423 21.81 -4.48 21.06
C ASN A 423 21.33 -3.30 21.91
N LEU A 424 22.08 -2.93 22.96
CA LEU A 424 21.79 -1.81 23.85
C LEU A 424 21.43 -0.51 23.12
N LYS A 425 22.10 -0.20 22.00
CA LYS A 425 21.78 1.01 21.20
C LYS A 425 20.36 0.93 20.65
N THR A 426 20.02 -0.16 19.98
CA THR A 426 18.70 -0.39 19.38
C THR A 426 17.61 -0.44 20.44
N VAL A 427 17.86 -1.13 21.56
CA VAL A 427 16.91 -1.20 22.68
C VAL A 427 16.67 0.19 23.27
N SER A 428 17.71 1.01 23.47
CA SER A 428 17.53 2.41 23.93
C SER A 428 16.65 3.19 22.95
N GLN A 429 16.96 3.13 21.65
CA GLN A 429 16.22 3.83 20.59
C GLN A 429 14.73 3.46 20.57
N CYS A 430 14.37 2.22 20.87
CA CYS A 430 12.97 1.79 20.96
C CYS A 430 12.20 2.47 22.11
N PHE A 431 12.88 2.85 23.19
CA PHE A 431 12.28 3.48 24.36
C PHE A 431 12.40 5.02 24.36
N ASP A 432 13.14 5.61 23.43
CA ASP A 432 13.43 7.06 23.40
C ASP A 432 12.16 7.94 23.30
N PHE A 433 11.07 7.42 22.70
CA PHE A 433 9.81 8.17 22.64
C PHE A 433 9.23 8.48 24.03
N LEU A 434 9.57 7.71 25.06
CA LEU A 434 9.17 7.96 26.45
C LEU A 434 9.91 9.15 27.07
N LEU A 435 11.02 9.59 26.46
CA LEU A 435 11.81 10.74 26.89
C LEU A 435 11.29 12.06 26.27
N GLY A 436 10.57 11.97 25.15
CA GLY A 436 9.99 13.10 24.42
C GLY A 436 8.58 13.50 24.90
N ASP A 437 7.83 14.16 24.01
CA ASP A 437 6.42 14.49 24.25
C ASP A 437 5.55 13.23 24.05
N LEU A 438 4.81 12.85 25.09
CA LEU A 438 3.92 11.68 25.05
C LEU A 438 2.76 11.87 24.07
N SER A 439 2.45 13.11 23.64
CA SER A 439 1.43 13.37 22.62
C SER A 439 1.80 12.78 21.24
N THR A 440 3.09 12.57 20.97
CA THR A 440 3.58 11.96 19.74
C THR A 440 3.78 10.45 19.87
N ALA A 441 3.43 9.85 21.01
CA ALA A 441 3.56 8.42 21.23
C ALA A 441 2.67 7.62 20.28
N ASN A 442 3.23 6.56 19.70
CA ASN A 442 2.49 5.63 18.85
C ASN A 442 2.28 4.30 19.59
N VAL A 443 1.11 3.68 19.47
CA VAL A 443 0.79 2.38 20.10
C VAL A 443 1.80 1.30 19.70
N ASN A 444 2.32 1.39 18.47
CA ASN A 444 3.32 0.45 17.97
C ASN A 444 4.65 0.56 18.73
N ASN A 445 4.99 1.75 19.25
CA ASN A 445 6.20 1.94 20.07
C ASN A 445 6.03 1.22 21.41
N VAL A 446 4.82 1.29 21.99
CA VAL A 446 4.48 0.56 23.22
C VAL A 446 4.50 -0.94 23.00
N LYS A 447 3.92 -1.43 21.89
CA LYS A 447 3.96 -2.85 21.50
C LYS A 447 5.38 -3.35 21.28
N LEU A 448 6.25 -2.55 20.64
CA LEU A 448 7.66 -2.89 20.47
C LEU A 448 8.39 -2.99 21.81
N CYS A 449 8.19 -2.01 22.69
CA CYS A 449 8.74 -2.05 24.05
C CYS A 449 8.22 -3.25 24.83
N LEU A 450 6.94 -3.61 24.65
CA LEU A 450 6.33 -4.79 25.28
C LEU A 450 6.97 -6.08 24.77
N ALA A 451 7.14 -6.23 23.45
CA ALA A 451 7.79 -7.40 22.87
C ALA A 451 9.23 -7.56 23.37
N LEU A 452 9.98 -6.45 23.42
CA LEU A 452 11.34 -6.40 23.97
C LEU A 452 11.37 -6.77 25.46
N ALA A 453 10.50 -6.16 26.27
CA ALA A 453 10.46 -6.40 27.72
C ALA A 453 9.91 -7.79 28.07
N SER A 454 9.11 -8.42 27.21
CA SER A 454 8.53 -9.75 27.46
C SER A 454 9.42 -10.89 26.99
N ALA A 455 10.47 -10.60 26.20
CA ALA A 455 11.36 -11.62 25.67
C ALA A 455 12.19 -12.29 26.78
N PRO A 456 12.28 -13.63 26.80
CA PRO A 456 13.05 -14.35 27.83
C PRO A 456 14.56 -14.08 27.75
N GLU A 457 15.06 -13.68 26.59
CA GLU A 457 16.47 -13.33 26.37
C GLU A 457 16.82 -11.91 26.86
N MET A 458 15.83 -11.09 27.19
CA MET A 458 16.05 -9.72 27.65
C MET A 458 16.64 -9.71 29.06
N GLU A 459 17.85 -9.17 29.22
CA GLU A 459 18.48 -9.06 30.53
C GLU A 459 17.92 -7.88 31.34
N SER A 460 17.56 -8.12 32.61
CA SER A 460 17.11 -7.07 33.54
C SER A 460 18.10 -5.92 33.69
N LYS A 461 19.40 -6.17 33.47
CA LYS A 461 20.46 -5.14 33.53
C LYS A 461 20.31 -4.10 32.40
N ILE A 462 19.91 -4.52 31.20
CA ILE A 462 19.68 -3.63 30.06
C ILE A 462 18.47 -2.74 30.38
N LEU A 463 17.35 -3.34 30.80
CA LEU A 463 16.16 -2.58 31.20
C LEU A 463 16.44 -1.58 32.33
N SER A 464 17.28 -1.98 33.30
CA SER A 464 17.74 -1.12 34.40
C SER A 464 18.58 0.08 33.95
N GLN A 465 19.31 -0.05 32.83
CA GLN A 465 20.10 1.05 32.27
C GLN A 465 19.24 2.09 31.57
N LEU A 466 18.06 1.71 31.07
CA LEU A 466 17.12 2.62 30.40
C LEU A 466 16.53 3.67 31.34
N LYS A 467 16.33 3.32 32.63
CA LYS A 467 15.71 4.19 33.65
C LYS A 467 14.33 4.76 33.23
N VAL A 468 13.52 3.93 32.61
CA VAL A 468 12.24 4.32 31.99
C VAL A 468 11.02 4.00 32.83
N VAL A 469 11.13 3.33 33.99
CA VAL A 469 9.97 2.87 34.77
C VAL A 469 9.03 4.02 35.13
N ARG A 470 9.55 5.12 35.67
CA ARG A 470 8.77 6.34 35.95
C ARG A 470 8.07 6.89 34.70
N LYS A 471 8.74 6.84 33.54
CA LYS A 471 8.22 7.36 32.27
C LYS A 471 7.11 6.47 31.70
N ILE A 472 7.24 5.14 31.82
CA ILE A 472 6.16 4.19 31.50
C ILE A 472 4.94 4.47 32.40
N GLY A 473 5.17 4.71 33.69
CA GLY A 473 4.10 5.11 34.62
C GLY A 473 3.41 6.43 34.21
N ASN A 474 4.17 7.43 33.77
CA ASN A 474 3.62 8.68 33.23
C ASN A 474 2.85 8.47 31.92
N LEU A 475 3.31 7.56 31.05
CA LEU A 475 2.58 7.18 29.83
C LEU A 475 1.23 6.55 30.20
N LEU A 476 1.19 5.65 31.18
CA LEU A 476 -0.07 5.05 31.65
C LEU A 476 -1.04 6.11 32.19
N GLU A 477 -0.53 7.08 32.96
CA GLU A 477 -1.33 8.21 33.45
C GLU A 477 -1.87 9.06 32.29
N PHE A 478 -1.02 9.37 31.31
CA PHE A 478 -1.39 10.14 30.12
C PHE A 478 -2.47 9.44 29.28
N VAL A 479 -2.27 8.15 28.98
CA VAL A 479 -3.19 7.31 28.20
C VAL A 479 -4.54 7.19 28.89
N THR A 480 -4.54 6.99 30.22
CA THR A 480 -5.78 6.96 31.02
C THR A 480 -6.50 8.29 30.99
N THR A 481 -5.78 9.40 31.22
CA THR A 481 -6.36 10.77 31.25
C THR A 481 -6.91 11.20 29.88
N LYS A 482 -6.32 10.70 28.79
CA LYS A 482 -6.73 11.00 27.42
C LYS A 482 -7.72 9.99 26.83
N GLU A 483 -8.15 8.99 27.61
CA GLU A 483 -9.07 7.94 27.18
C GLU A 483 -8.62 7.22 25.90
N MET A 484 -7.31 6.96 25.78
CA MET A 484 -6.72 6.29 24.62
C MET A 484 -6.82 4.76 24.76
N GLU A 485 -8.02 4.21 24.54
CA GLU A 485 -8.34 2.79 24.77
C GLU A 485 -7.35 1.81 24.10
N ASP A 486 -6.97 2.04 22.85
CA ASP A 486 -6.04 1.18 22.10
C ASP A 486 -4.63 1.07 22.74
N PHE A 487 -4.27 2.01 23.62
CA PHE A 487 -2.98 2.04 24.31
C PHE A 487 -3.03 1.38 25.70
N LEU A 488 -4.20 1.26 26.32
CA LEU A 488 -4.32 0.81 27.71
C LEU A 488 -3.77 -0.60 27.90
N ASP A 489 -4.20 -1.55 27.07
CA ASP A 489 -3.77 -2.95 27.14
C ASP A 489 -2.25 -3.12 26.87
N PRO A 490 -1.68 -2.55 25.79
CA PRO A 490 -0.22 -2.59 25.57
C PRO A 490 0.58 -1.93 26.70
N THR A 491 0.12 -0.81 27.24
CA THR A 491 0.85 -0.06 28.27
C THR A 491 0.82 -0.77 29.63
N LEU A 492 -0.33 -1.34 30.02
CA LEU A 492 -0.44 -2.16 31.22
C LEU A 492 0.38 -3.45 31.09
N SER A 493 0.33 -4.09 29.93
CA SER A 493 1.14 -5.27 29.64
C SER A 493 2.63 -4.94 29.73
N LEU A 494 3.05 -3.75 29.26
CA LEU A 494 4.44 -3.29 29.38
C LEU A 494 4.84 -3.09 30.85
N CYS A 495 3.97 -2.48 31.66
CA CYS A 495 4.18 -2.35 33.11
C CYS A 495 4.38 -3.73 33.75
N LYS A 496 3.48 -4.67 33.45
CA LYS A 496 3.54 -6.05 33.93
C LYS A 496 4.85 -6.73 33.54
N ALA A 497 5.28 -6.60 32.29
CA ALA A 497 6.53 -7.19 31.81
C ALA A 497 7.75 -6.71 32.62
N PHE A 498 7.87 -5.40 32.88
CA PHE A 498 8.93 -4.85 33.73
C PHE A 498 8.86 -5.37 35.18
N ILE A 499 7.67 -5.53 35.75
CA ILE A 499 7.50 -6.08 37.11
C ILE A 499 7.90 -7.56 37.14
N LEU A 500 7.55 -8.33 36.11
CA LEU A 500 7.89 -9.75 36.00
C LEU A 500 9.40 -10.00 35.94
N HIS A 501 10.21 -9.09 35.37
CA HIS A 501 11.68 -9.18 35.41
C HIS A 501 12.26 -9.16 36.84
N ASN A 502 11.54 -8.59 37.81
CA ASN A 502 11.99 -8.56 39.20
C ASN A 502 11.45 -9.72 40.04
N VAL A 503 10.31 -10.29 39.64
CA VAL A 503 9.62 -11.38 40.36
C VAL A 503 10.00 -12.76 39.81
N GLY A 504 10.33 -12.84 38.52
CA GLY A 504 10.44 -14.07 37.73
C GLY A 504 9.08 -14.47 37.14
N ALA A 505 9.04 -14.85 35.86
CA ALA A 505 7.79 -15.16 35.13
C ALA A 505 6.94 -16.25 35.82
N ASP A 506 7.57 -17.37 36.22
CA ASP A 506 6.89 -18.48 36.89
C ASP A 506 6.30 -18.09 38.25
N ASN A 507 7.05 -17.29 39.02
CA ASN A 507 6.60 -16.79 40.30
C ASN A 507 5.48 -15.76 40.12
N GLY A 508 5.59 -14.90 39.10
CA GLY A 508 4.56 -13.91 38.79
C GLY A 508 3.22 -14.55 38.46
N ALA A 509 3.21 -15.56 37.59
CA ALA A 509 1.99 -16.30 37.27
C ALA A 509 1.34 -16.95 38.51
N ARG A 510 2.17 -17.45 39.44
CA ARG A 510 1.68 -18.02 40.72
C ARG A 510 1.06 -16.95 41.61
N TYR A 511 1.72 -15.82 41.84
CA TYR A 511 1.21 -14.76 42.71
C TYR A 511 -0.05 -14.08 42.15
N SER A 512 -0.14 -13.92 40.82
CA SER A 512 -1.34 -13.36 40.18
C SER A 512 -2.57 -14.27 40.30
N LYS A 513 -2.40 -15.60 40.30
CA LYS A 513 -3.51 -16.57 40.44
C LYS A 513 -3.84 -16.90 41.89
N GLU A 514 -2.83 -16.92 42.74
CA GLU A 514 -2.94 -17.26 44.16
C GLU A 514 -2.27 -16.21 45.05
N PRO A 515 -2.91 -15.04 45.23
CA PRO A 515 -2.33 -13.91 45.98
C PRO A 515 -2.09 -14.20 47.47
N SER A 516 -2.66 -15.27 48.04
CA SER A 516 -2.36 -15.71 49.40
C SER A 516 -0.89 -16.07 49.61
N LEU A 517 -0.18 -16.57 48.58
CA LEU A 517 1.23 -16.97 48.67
C LEU A 517 2.18 -15.79 48.96
N LEU A 518 1.73 -14.56 48.72
CA LEU A 518 2.52 -13.37 49.05
C LEU A 518 2.68 -13.17 50.55
N ILE A 519 1.72 -13.63 51.36
CA ILE A 519 1.76 -13.52 52.82
C ILE A 519 2.95 -14.30 53.37
N ASP A 520 3.13 -15.54 52.92
CA ASP A 520 4.12 -16.47 53.49
C ASP A 520 5.55 -16.09 53.09
N THR A 521 5.73 -15.50 51.90
CA THR A 521 7.07 -15.15 51.40
C THR A 521 7.61 -13.80 51.87
N THR A 522 6.82 -12.99 52.59
CA THR A 522 7.26 -11.66 53.06
C THR A 522 8.18 -11.70 54.27
N MET A 523 8.28 -12.85 54.95
CA MET A 523 9.16 -13.06 56.11
C MET A 523 10.53 -13.64 55.73
N ASP A 524 10.68 -14.27 54.55
CA ASP A 524 11.89 -15.01 54.12
C ASP A 524 12.83 -14.24 53.17
N MET A 525 12.97 -12.92 53.34
CA MET A 525 13.82 -12.08 52.47
C MET A 525 15.34 -12.21 52.73
N HIS A 526 15.81 -13.35 53.24
CA HIS A 526 17.23 -13.68 53.36
C HIS A 526 17.76 -14.61 52.26
N ILE A 527 16.91 -15.10 51.34
CA ILE A 527 17.41 -15.90 50.22
C ILE A 527 18.06 -14.96 49.20
N VAL A 528 19.39 -15.07 49.14
CA VAL A 528 20.31 -14.52 48.15
C VAL A 528 19.91 -15.05 46.77
N ILE A 529 18.87 -14.46 46.17
CA ILE A 529 18.63 -14.58 44.73
C ILE A 529 19.11 -13.27 44.11
N ASP A 530 20.03 -13.43 43.17
CA ASP A 530 20.88 -12.45 42.53
C ASP A 530 20.30 -11.02 42.46
N ARG A 531 20.75 -10.13 43.37
CA ARG A 531 20.45 -8.69 43.29
C ARG A 531 20.94 -8.06 41.97
N GLN A 532 21.80 -8.76 41.22
CA GLN A 532 22.33 -8.33 39.93
C GLN A 532 21.32 -8.45 38.78
N ASN A 533 20.26 -9.27 38.92
CA ASN A 533 19.30 -9.56 37.84
C ASN A 533 17.94 -8.85 38.01
N ARG A 534 17.90 -7.69 38.68
CA ARG A 534 16.68 -6.89 38.87
C ARG A 534 16.75 -5.53 38.19
N VAL A 535 15.63 -5.06 37.67
CA VAL A 535 15.41 -3.68 37.25
C VAL A 535 15.48 -2.77 38.48
N LYS A 536 16.39 -1.79 38.47
CA LYS A 536 16.76 -1.02 39.68
C LYS A 536 15.74 0.07 40.03
N ASP A 537 15.09 0.65 39.04
CA ASP A 537 14.08 1.72 39.17
C ASP A 537 12.65 1.17 39.27
N ILE A 538 12.46 -0.14 39.50
CA ILE A 538 11.11 -0.75 39.54
C ILE A 538 10.17 -0.11 40.57
N SER A 539 10.75 0.41 41.66
CA SER A 539 10.01 1.08 42.74
C SER A 539 9.28 2.33 42.27
N ASP A 540 9.69 2.92 41.15
CA ASP A 540 9.09 4.14 40.63
C ASP A 540 7.65 3.91 40.15
N PHE A 541 7.27 2.66 39.79
CA PHE A 541 5.87 2.32 39.50
C PHE A 541 4.94 2.51 40.70
N SER A 542 5.45 2.53 41.93
CA SER A 542 4.62 2.82 43.11
C SER A 542 4.07 4.25 43.10
N SER A 543 4.67 5.17 42.34
CA SER A 543 4.09 6.50 42.11
C SER A 543 2.83 6.45 41.24
N SER A 544 2.69 5.42 40.38
CA SER A 544 1.55 5.21 39.50
C SER A 544 0.48 4.28 40.10
N THR A 545 0.60 3.87 41.38
CA THR A 545 -0.40 3.02 42.05
C THR A 545 -1.81 3.60 41.98
N GLY A 546 -1.95 4.93 42.09
CA GLY A 546 -3.25 5.58 41.96
C GLY A 546 -3.92 5.41 40.59
N VAL A 547 -3.13 5.27 39.52
CA VAL A 547 -3.61 5.04 38.14
C VAL A 547 -3.94 3.57 37.93
N PHE A 548 -3.11 2.64 38.42
CA PHE A 548 -3.44 1.21 38.38
C PHE A 548 -4.76 0.92 39.09
N LEU A 549 -5.00 1.53 40.26
CA LEU A 549 -6.25 1.39 40.99
C LEU A 549 -7.46 1.93 40.21
N GLU A 550 -7.32 3.06 39.54
CA GLU A 550 -8.37 3.66 38.70
C GLU A 550 -8.74 2.74 37.52
N LEU A 551 -7.75 2.15 36.87
CA LEU A 551 -7.95 1.21 35.76
C LEU A 551 -8.59 -0.12 36.18
N ILE A 552 -8.60 -0.47 37.46
CA ILE A 552 -9.33 -1.65 37.96
C ILE A 552 -10.84 -1.47 37.79
N GLU A 553 -11.35 -0.24 37.83
CA GLU A 553 -12.79 0.05 37.62
C GLU A 553 -13.15 0.20 36.14
N ASN A 554 -12.19 -0.01 35.21
CA ASN A 554 -12.47 0.10 33.78
C ASN A 554 -13.48 -0.97 33.33
N THR A 555 -14.38 -0.59 32.41
CA THR A 555 -15.40 -1.47 31.84
C THR A 555 -14.81 -2.67 31.09
N ASN A 556 -13.62 -2.52 30.52
CA ASN A 556 -12.89 -3.60 29.88
C ASN A 556 -12.27 -4.53 30.92
N LYS A 557 -12.79 -5.76 31.00
CA LYS A 557 -12.35 -6.78 31.96
C LYS A 557 -10.86 -7.13 31.83
N LEU A 558 -10.28 -7.08 30.63
CA LEU A 558 -8.86 -7.35 30.42
C LEU A 558 -7.98 -6.27 31.05
N VAL A 559 -8.35 -4.99 30.85
CA VAL A 559 -7.67 -3.83 31.45
C VAL A 559 -7.74 -3.90 32.97
N SER A 560 -8.94 -4.17 33.51
CA SER A 560 -9.16 -4.33 34.95
C SER A 560 -8.32 -5.48 35.55
N ASP A 561 -8.30 -6.63 34.87
CA ASP A 561 -7.52 -7.79 35.30
C ASP A 561 -6.02 -7.49 35.29
N LEU A 562 -5.48 -6.97 34.18
CA LEU A 562 -4.06 -6.60 34.04
C LEU A 562 -3.62 -5.55 35.06
N ALA A 563 -4.45 -4.53 35.32
CA ALA A 563 -4.17 -3.52 36.32
C ALA A 563 -4.07 -4.13 37.73
N SER A 564 -4.99 -5.03 38.09
CA SER A 564 -4.95 -5.75 39.37
C SER A 564 -3.75 -6.69 39.50
N GLU A 565 -3.31 -7.31 38.40
CA GLU A 565 -2.07 -8.10 38.37
C GLU A 565 -0.84 -7.24 38.62
N CYS A 566 -0.75 -6.08 37.96
CA CYS A 566 0.36 -5.15 38.17
C CYS A 566 0.46 -4.75 39.65
N VAL A 567 -0.66 -4.42 40.31
CA VAL A 567 -0.68 -4.06 41.73
C VAL A 567 -0.12 -5.18 42.60
N VAL A 568 -0.63 -6.41 42.44
CA VAL A 568 -0.20 -7.56 43.26
C VAL A 568 1.26 -7.93 43.03
N LEU A 569 1.72 -7.91 41.79
CA LEU A 569 3.11 -8.23 41.45
C LEU A 569 4.07 -7.15 41.97
N LEU A 570 3.65 -5.88 42.00
CA LEU A 570 4.47 -4.79 42.54
C LEU A 570 4.75 -4.97 44.04
N PHE A 571 3.81 -5.54 44.81
CA PHE A 571 4.05 -5.89 46.22
C PHE A 571 5.18 -6.90 46.41
N LYS A 572 5.44 -7.76 45.41
CA LYS A 572 6.60 -8.65 45.44
C LYS A 572 7.87 -7.97 44.96
N ALA A 573 7.79 -7.12 43.93
CA ALA A 573 8.93 -6.44 43.33
C ALA A 573 9.50 -5.30 44.19
N ALA A 574 8.62 -4.48 44.78
CA ALA A 574 8.94 -3.29 45.59
C ALA A 574 7.98 -3.19 46.80
N PRO A 575 8.11 -4.05 47.81
CA PRO A 575 7.13 -4.19 48.89
C PRO A 575 6.92 -2.91 49.73
N ARG A 576 8.01 -2.17 50.00
CA ARG A 576 7.95 -0.97 50.84
C ARG A 576 7.25 0.17 50.11
N GLU A 577 7.64 0.42 48.87
CA GLU A 577 7.11 1.50 48.05
C GLU A 577 5.67 1.20 47.61
N SER A 578 5.35 -0.06 47.31
CA SER A 578 3.96 -0.49 47.03
C SER A 578 3.04 -0.31 48.22
N THR A 579 3.52 -0.62 49.43
CA THR A 579 2.77 -0.36 50.67
C THR A 579 2.49 1.13 50.83
N MET A 580 3.48 1.98 50.57
CA MET A 580 3.30 3.44 50.60
C MET A 580 2.30 3.91 49.53
N GLY A 581 2.40 3.42 48.30
CA GLY A 581 1.51 3.76 47.20
C GLY A 581 0.06 3.33 47.45
N LEU A 582 -0.18 2.14 48.02
CA LEU A 582 -1.53 1.67 48.32
C LEU A 582 -2.14 2.42 49.51
N LEU A 583 -1.39 2.62 50.60
CA LEU A 583 -1.89 3.27 51.81
C LEU A 583 -2.15 4.78 51.62
N THR A 584 -1.46 5.43 50.68
CA THR A 584 -1.76 6.82 50.29
C THR A 584 -3.01 6.94 49.41
N ASN A 585 -3.46 5.84 48.80
CA ASN A 585 -4.64 5.78 47.92
C ASN A 585 -5.83 5.02 48.55
N LEU A 586 -5.92 4.95 49.89
CA LEU A 586 -7.00 4.21 50.58
C LEU A 586 -8.40 4.70 50.25
N SER A 587 -8.59 6.00 50.01
CA SER A 587 -9.88 6.56 49.62
C SER A 587 -10.37 5.98 48.28
N LYS A 588 -9.49 5.92 47.27
CA LYS A 588 -9.76 5.24 45.98
C LYS A 588 -9.99 3.74 46.18
N LEU A 589 -9.19 3.08 47.02
CA LEU A 589 -9.38 1.65 47.29
C LEU A 589 -10.75 1.34 47.94
N SER A 590 -11.24 2.25 48.80
CA SER A 590 -12.58 2.13 49.39
C SER A 590 -13.69 2.21 48.35
N SER A 591 -13.58 3.08 47.33
CA SER A 591 -14.58 3.15 46.25
C SER A 591 -14.55 1.89 45.40
N ILE A 592 -13.35 1.39 45.09
CA ILE A 592 -13.14 0.15 44.32
C ILE A 592 -13.75 -1.06 45.03
N PHE A 593 -13.54 -1.21 46.34
CA PHE A 593 -14.17 -2.30 47.07
C PHE A 593 -15.69 -2.20 47.06
N GLN A 594 -16.25 -0.99 47.09
CA GLN A 594 -17.68 -0.79 47.03
C GLN A 594 -18.24 -1.12 45.64
N SER A 595 -17.57 -0.70 44.55
CA SER A 595 -17.98 -1.00 43.18
C SER A 595 -17.91 -2.51 42.89
N LEU A 596 -16.78 -3.16 43.22
CA LEU A 596 -16.60 -4.61 43.06
C LEU A 596 -17.54 -5.45 43.93
N HIS A 597 -17.93 -4.96 45.12
CA HIS A 597 -18.89 -5.64 45.98
C HIS A 597 -20.31 -5.61 45.41
N ILE A 598 -20.71 -4.52 44.75
CA ILE A 598 -22.05 -4.36 44.19
C ILE A 598 -22.19 -5.15 42.88
N ASP A 599 -21.13 -5.17 42.06
CA ASP A 599 -21.14 -5.88 40.79
C ASP A 599 -20.91 -7.39 40.97
N LYS A 600 -22.00 -8.17 41.00
CA LYS A 600 -21.99 -9.64 41.11
C LYS A 600 -21.29 -10.34 39.93
N PHE A 601 -20.98 -9.64 38.85
CA PHE A 601 -20.30 -10.17 37.67
C PHE A 601 -18.81 -9.77 37.58
N SER A 602 -18.30 -9.06 38.58
CA SER A 602 -16.88 -8.69 38.69
C SER A 602 -16.00 -9.93 39.00
N SER A 603 -14.75 -9.91 38.53
CA SER A 603 -13.83 -11.04 38.71
C SER A 603 -13.45 -11.18 40.19
N ASN A 604 -13.92 -12.24 40.85
CA ASN A 604 -13.56 -12.60 42.23
C ASN A 604 -12.04 -12.57 42.48
N LEU A 605 -11.24 -12.81 41.44
CA LEU A 605 -9.79 -12.80 41.51
C LEU A 605 -9.23 -11.38 41.71
N VAL A 606 -9.79 -10.37 41.03
CA VAL A 606 -9.41 -8.95 41.20
C VAL A 606 -9.64 -8.50 42.64
N LEU A 607 -10.80 -8.84 43.22
CA LEU A 607 -11.11 -8.53 44.61
C LEU A 607 -10.13 -9.25 45.57
N LEU A 608 -9.83 -10.52 45.32
CA LEU A 608 -8.90 -11.30 46.13
C LEU A 608 -7.48 -10.70 46.11
N ARG A 609 -7.01 -10.29 44.94
CA ARG A 609 -5.74 -9.60 44.71
C ARG A 609 -5.63 -8.32 45.54
N LEU A 610 -6.68 -7.50 45.56
CA LEU A 610 -6.72 -6.26 46.34
C LEU A 610 -6.76 -6.50 47.86
N LEU A 611 -7.58 -7.46 48.32
CA LEU A 611 -7.67 -7.80 49.74
C LEU A 611 -6.31 -8.24 50.30
N TYR A 612 -5.61 -9.14 49.61
CA TYR A 612 -4.30 -9.60 50.04
C TYR A 612 -3.21 -8.52 49.91
N SER A 613 -3.28 -7.65 48.88
CA SER A 613 -2.38 -6.49 48.78
C SER A 613 -2.49 -5.58 50.00
N LEU A 614 -3.70 -5.34 50.51
CA LEU A 614 -3.93 -4.53 51.69
C LEU A 614 -3.50 -5.23 52.99
N VAL A 615 -3.71 -6.55 53.11
CA VAL A 615 -3.17 -7.36 54.22
C VAL A 615 -1.65 -7.16 54.32
N ILE A 616 -0.95 -7.33 53.20
CA ILE A 616 0.51 -7.22 53.14
C ILE A 616 0.94 -5.79 53.48
N SER A 617 0.23 -4.79 52.98
CA SER A 617 0.48 -3.38 53.29
C SER A 617 0.43 -3.12 54.79
N CYS A 618 -0.61 -3.61 55.48
CA CYS A 618 -0.75 -3.44 56.92
C CYS A 618 0.40 -4.11 57.68
N ARG A 619 0.78 -5.34 57.28
CA ARG A 619 1.91 -6.06 57.89
C ARG A 619 3.25 -5.36 57.66
N GLN A 620 3.51 -4.89 56.44
CA GLN A 620 4.74 -4.16 56.10
C GLN A 620 4.81 -2.82 56.86
N TYR A 621 3.70 -2.09 56.93
CA TYR A 621 3.63 -0.84 57.69
C TYR A 621 4.08 -1.02 59.15
N LEU A 622 3.56 -2.06 59.82
CA LEU A 622 3.87 -2.37 61.21
C LEU A 622 5.29 -2.93 61.39
N SER A 623 5.67 -3.93 60.58
CA SER A 623 6.97 -4.60 60.70
C SER A 623 8.16 -3.70 60.34
N ARG A 624 7.99 -2.75 59.43
CA ARG A 624 9.03 -1.81 59.00
C ARG A 624 8.97 -0.46 59.70
N GLY A 625 8.00 -0.23 60.59
CA GLY A 625 7.84 1.03 61.32
C GLY A 625 7.70 2.23 60.38
N MET A 626 6.84 2.13 59.36
CA MET A 626 6.71 3.16 58.34
C MET A 626 6.09 4.45 58.92
N ILE A 627 6.74 5.59 58.69
CA ILE A 627 6.23 6.92 59.06
C ILE A 627 5.35 7.42 57.91
N LEU A 628 4.10 6.93 57.86
CA LEU A 628 3.10 7.37 56.90
C LEU A 628 1.79 7.66 57.65
N SER A 629 1.20 8.83 57.38
CA SER A 629 -0.10 9.22 57.93
C SER A 629 -1.22 8.46 57.22
N ILE A 630 -1.95 7.63 57.97
CA ILE A 630 -3.06 6.85 57.44
C ILE A 630 -4.38 7.54 57.83
N SER A 631 -5.26 7.74 56.84
CA SER A 631 -6.60 8.29 57.05
C SER A 631 -7.46 7.33 57.87
N VAL A 632 -7.75 7.70 59.12
CA VAL A 632 -8.62 6.90 60.01
C VAL A 632 -10.02 6.74 59.42
N THR A 633 -10.52 7.76 58.72
CA THR A 633 -11.82 7.72 58.05
C THR A 633 -11.86 6.68 56.94
N ASP A 634 -10.80 6.58 56.12
CA ASP A 634 -10.77 5.60 55.03
C ASP A 634 -10.56 4.18 55.56
N VAL A 635 -9.75 4.01 56.62
CA VAL A 635 -9.62 2.72 57.32
C VAL A 635 -10.98 2.24 57.83
N ARG A 636 -11.76 3.11 58.48
CA ARG A 636 -13.11 2.74 58.97
C ARG A 636 -14.08 2.38 57.84
N ARG A 637 -14.02 3.07 56.69
CA ARG A 637 -14.84 2.73 55.51
C ARG A 637 -14.48 1.34 54.98
N ILE A 638 -13.19 1.05 54.85
CA ILE A 638 -12.71 -0.26 54.41
C ILE A 638 -13.08 -1.34 55.43
N GLU A 639 -12.94 -1.10 56.74
CA GLU A 639 -13.39 -2.03 57.80
C GLU A 639 -14.88 -2.39 57.65
N ALA A 640 -15.74 -1.41 57.35
CA ALA A 640 -17.17 -1.64 57.13
C ALA A 640 -17.44 -2.55 55.92
N ILE A 641 -16.75 -2.31 54.79
CA ILE A 641 -16.89 -3.14 53.57
C ILE A 641 -16.31 -4.54 53.80
N VAL A 642 -15.15 -4.64 54.44
CA VAL A 642 -14.52 -5.94 54.76
C VAL A 642 -15.41 -6.77 55.68
N SER A 643 -16.16 -6.13 56.58
CA SER A 643 -17.11 -6.81 57.47
C SER A 643 -18.23 -7.53 56.70
N SER A 644 -18.75 -6.95 55.62
CA SER A 644 -19.73 -7.64 54.76
C SER A 644 -19.09 -8.76 53.94
N LEU A 645 -17.86 -8.56 53.46
CA LEU A 645 -17.11 -9.56 52.68
C LEU A 645 -16.76 -10.83 53.49
N LYS A 646 -16.66 -10.75 54.82
CA LYS A 646 -16.48 -11.94 55.68
C LYS A 646 -17.62 -12.94 55.56
N THR A 647 -18.82 -12.47 55.24
CA THR A 647 -20.01 -13.31 55.04
C THR A 647 -20.22 -13.74 53.59
N SER A 648 -19.24 -13.51 52.71
CA SER A 648 -19.31 -13.91 51.30
C SER A 648 -19.43 -15.43 51.15
N ASN A 649 -20.21 -15.87 50.16
CA ASN A 649 -20.36 -17.30 49.80
C ASN A 649 -19.07 -17.91 49.22
N THR A 650 -18.10 -17.07 48.82
CA THR A 650 -16.82 -17.52 48.29
C THR A 650 -15.80 -17.64 49.42
N SER A 651 -15.45 -18.88 49.79
CA SER A 651 -14.54 -19.20 50.91
C SER A 651 -13.20 -18.45 50.87
N SER A 652 -12.59 -18.29 49.69
CA SER A 652 -11.32 -17.56 49.54
C SER A 652 -11.44 -16.07 49.87
N ILE A 653 -12.54 -15.42 49.48
CA ILE A 653 -12.82 -14.01 49.79
C ILE A 653 -13.11 -13.84 51.28
N ALA A 654 -13.95 -14.70 51.86
CA ALA A 654 -14.26 -14.67 53.29
C ALA A 654 -12.99 -14.84 54.15
N LYS A 655 -12.07 -15.73 53.74
CA LYS A 655 -10.76 -15.92 54.39
C LYS A 655 -9.88 -14.69 54.27
N ALA A 656 -9.73 -14.12 53.08
CA ALA A 656 -8.93 -12.92 52.85
C ALA A 656 -9.47 -11.70 53.61
N ALA A 657 -10.79 -11.51 53.63
CA ALA A 657 -11.47 -10.45 54.38
C ALA A 657 -11.31 -10.62 55.90
N SER A 658 -11.40 -11.86 56.41
CA SER A 658 -11.16 -12.15 57.82
C SER A 658 -9.73 -11.80 58.24
N LEU A 659 -8.75 -12.15 57.41
CA LEU A 659 -7.34 -11.84 57.64
C LEU A 659 -7.09 -10.34 57.60
N LEU A 660 -7.62 -9.64 56.59
CA LEU A 660 -7.50 -8.19 56.45
C LEU A 660 -8.08 -7.44 57.65
N SER A 661 -9.25 -7.86 58.13
CA SER A 661 -9.87 -7.25 59.30
C SER A 661 -9.00 -7.34 60.57
N LEU A 662 -8.23 -8.41 60.74
CA LEU A 662 -7.31 -8.54 61.87
C LEU A 662 -6.13 -7.57 61.72
N GLU A 663 -5.58 -7.42 60.52
CA GLU A 663 -4.45 -6.53 60.30
C GLU A 663 -4.83 -5.05 60.34
N LEU A 664 -6.02 -4.66 59.86
CA LEU A 664 -6.52 -3.29 59.94
C LEU A 664 -6.66 -2.80 61.40
N GLN A 665 -7.08 -3.68 62.32
CA GLN A 665 -7.19 -3.36 63.74
C GLN A 665 -5.84 -3.06 64.41
N ARG A 666 -4.74 -3.55 63.82
CA ARG A 666 -3.39 -3.36 64.35
C ARG A 666 -2.75 -2.05 63.92
N LEU A 667 -3.33 -1.35 62.92
CA LEU A 667 -2.83 -0.05 62.48
C LEU A 667 -2.98 1.00 63.59
N PRO A 668 -2.00 1.91 63.77
CA PRO A 668 -2.07 2.95 64.78
C PRO A 668 -3.23 3.90 64.47
N ARG A 669 -4.14 4.04 65.44
CA ARG A 669 -5.25 4.99 65.40
C ARG A 669 -4.81 6.25 66.14
N ALA A 670 -4.20 7.19 65.42
CA ALA A 670 -3.96 8.50 65.98
C ALA A 670 -5.31 9.25 66.04
N ASN A 671 -5.66 9.76 67.22
CA ASN A 671 -6.81 10.65 67.42
C ASN A 671 -6.57 12.00 66.76
#